data_AF-A0A496QBZ6-F1
#
_entry.id   AF-A0A496QBZ6-F1
#
_cell.length_a   1.000
_cell.length_b   1.000
_cell.length_c   1.000
_cell.angle_alpha   90.00
_cell.angle_beta   90.00
_cell.angle_gamma   90.00
#
_symmetry.space_group_name_H-M   'P 1'
#
loop_
_entity.id
_entity.type
_entity.pdbx_description
1 polymer ?
#
loop_
_entity_poly.entity_id
_entity_poly.type
_entity_poly.pdbx_seq_one_letter_code
_entity_poly.pdbx_strand_id
1 'polypeptide(L)'
;MKYLKFNVFLFLLLALTAFGAVELLDPLDITNNLNNDNTGALFLQSSNLAVMGKYSVKVLPNGQSPETKIAITLEGQSLEKLVGKDVIKLSVFIDPSAKTKPNKFFLGMADVKDGWAWVDGVFSETVIKDGWNTVIYKLSEPMQNIKPDGKYALYFSFFEETEGTKMPLADAFYVDAFVVENSDELTENSYIWGMDTEEEIATFSNDNTGAIFSLSKRYIAQGVASMEVKPSGKAPETKVALQIPAEKIADWAQAEKITMNLFIPYGTKSMPNKVFLGMADLTEGWNWVDGVFSTNTITSGWNRITFDSTDKMKDLKANGKYVIYLSFFREEDNSKIPLQESFYVDGLYVVSPVLAVEKTVEKPEVTEKPIQVVKAPKGLYIWSMDTEEEISTFNNDNTGATFELDTEHFIQGTASMKILPSGSAPETKVALNIPEDMLKDWANAEEVVLNLYIPEAAKLPPSMFFMGMADLSDGWAWVDGVFSETKTVPGWNHIVFALSDNMKKVKEGGKYTIYLAFATLDESGNKVPLTEPFNIDGLFIPVKEEVVRNYIWSMDTPEELATFDNDNTGANFELSEDFVVQGTASMKVTPSGEAPETKVAMPIPEDMVELWSRSNKITMNLYIPEGTKLIPTMFFFGMADLTEDWAWVGGVFSNDEVKIGWNQISFELAGSMKEIKPGNKYKVYLAFAGFDAEKNKIPLTEPFYIDGFYVETMKVLTFDDRMKMADPAIIKEVDDLLNLDDDALLEAVEKKAFYYFWNEANPENGLIKDRTRKDVPASIAAVGFGLTAIPVGIENGWISREEGYERVLTTLKTFAEGKVEGKNGFFYHFVDMNTGKRAWDCELSSIDTALLMAGALFVKEYFAGTEVEKLADQLYRNVNWQWMLTDDGVLSMGWKPEGGFLGARWDSFNEGILAYILAIGSPTYPIPPESWDKIYRPVHDTYISLPQETLFVYQYPNIWVDFRNKEDKYANYFNNAEVATRYNWLFTFMKRFDYETYDVDIWGLSACDGPNGYKAYGASEDNHGGTIAPYASIASIVFTPDLSISAVRGMLEKYGPIIWGKYGFVSGFNTDANWVSDEFVGIDVGDIILMLENYRIGLIL
;
A
#
# COMPACT_ATOMS: atom_id res chain seq x y z
N MET A 1 -66.71 40.03 9.80
CA MET A 1 -65.83 41.06 9.21
C MET A 1 -64.41 40.49 9.16
N LYS A 2 -63.59 40.84 8.16
CA LYS A 2 -62.20 40.34 7.96
C LYS A 2 -62.02 38.83 7.68
N TYR A 3 -62.68 38.34 6.62
CA TYR A 3 -61.98 37.46 5.65
C TYR A 3 -61.50 38.39 4.52
N LEU A 4 -60.20 38.63 4.36
CA LEU A 4 -59.55 39.07 3.11
C LEU A 4 -58.02 39.24 3.27
N LYS A 5 -57.31 39.28 2.12
CA LYS A 5 -55.86 39.56 1.95
C LYS A 5 -54.88 38.44 2.33
N PHE A 6 -54.95 37.34 1.57
CA PHE A 6 -53.79 36.47 1.31
C PHE A 6 -53.86 35.90 -0.14
N ASN A 7 -54.08 36.79 -1.12
CA ASN A 7 -54.37 36.41 -2.52
C ASN A 7 -54.08 37.55 -3.52
N VAL A 8 -52.89 38.18 -3.44
CA VAL A 8 -52.43 39.21 -4.41
C VAL A 8 -50.92 39.08 -4.70
N PHE A 9 -50.38 37.87 -4.71
CA PHE A 9 -48.96 37.60 -5.05
C PHE A 9 -48.80 36.29 -5.84
N LEU A 10 -49.75 36.02 -6.75
CA LEU A 10 -49.83 34.80 -7.57
C LEU A 10 -50.11 35.12 -9.06
N PHE A 11 -49.82 36.35 -9.51
CA PHE A 11 -50.20 36.82 -10.85
C PHE A 11 -49.21 37.84 -11.46
N LEU A 12 -47.96 37.85 -10.98
CA LEU A 12 -46.91 38.74 -11.48
C LEU A 12 -45.54 38.05 -11.49
N LEU A 13 -45.55 36.75 -11.82
CA LEU A 13 -44.37 35.90 -11.98
C LEU A 13 -44.59 34.93 -13.16
N LEU A 14 -45.13 35.48 -14.26
CA LEU A 14 -45.60 34.74 -15.43
C LEU A 14 -45.39 35.55 -16.73
N ALA A 15 -44.22 36.20 -16.83
CA ALA A 15 -43.77 36.95 -18.01
C ALA A 15 -42.26 37.29 -17.95
N LEU A 16 -41.38 36.29 -17.74
CA LEU A 16 -39.92 36.44 -17.91
C LEU A 16 -39.21 35.07 -18.05
N THR A 17 -39.74 34.21 -18.93
CA THR A 17 -39.16 32.92 -19.31
C THR A 17 -38.74 32.99 -20.78
N ALA A 18 -37.50 33.41 -21.04
CA ALA A 18 -36.97 33.62 -22.38
C ALA A 18 -35.43 33.50 -22.43
N PHE A 19 -34.88 32.49 -21.77
CA PHE A 19 -33.69 31.70 -22.17
C PHE A 19 -33.61 30.51 -21.19
N GLY A 20 -33.26 29.33 -21.70
CA GLY A 20 -33.58 28.05 -21.05
C GLY A 20 -32.94 27.83 -19.67
N ALA A 21 -33.71 27.26 -18.75
CA ALA A 21 -33.12 26.39 -17.73
C ALA A 21 -32.77 25.07 -18.43
N VAL A 22 -31.57 24.53 -18.20
CA VAL A 22 -31.10 23.28 -18.83
C VAL A 22 -32.06 22.14 -18.47
N GLU A 23 -32.75 21.59 -19.47
CA GLU A 23 -33.75 20.56 -19.25
C GLU A 23 -33.06 19.19 -19.17
N LEU A 24 -32.60 18.87 -17.96
CA LEU A 24 -31.88 17.64 -17.64
C LEU A 24 -32.84 16.44 -17.68
N LEU A 25 -32.59 15.50 -18.58
CA LEU A 25 -33.33 14.24 -18.72
C LEU A 25 -33.06 13.34 -17.50
N ASP A 26 -31.79 13.05 -17.25
CA ASP A 26 -31.24 12.24 -16.15
C ASP A 26 -29.84 12.81 -15.77
N PRO A 27 -29.54 13.06 -14.48
CA PRO A 27 -28.22 13.50 -14.04
C PRO A 27 -27.12 12.44 -14.17
N LEU A 28 -27.43 11.15 -14.31
CA LEU A 28 -26.47 10.05 -14.17
C LEU A 28 -25.81 9.92 -12.77
N ASP A 29 -26.40 10.56 -11.75
CA ASP A 29 -26.06 10.42 -10.33
C ASP A 29 -26.15 8.97 -9.78
N ILE A 30 -26.74 8.03 -10.52
CA ILE A 30 -26.89 6.60 -10.17
C ILE A 30 -26.67 5.70 -11.40
N THR A 31 -26.14 4.50 -11.17
CA THR A 31 -25.86 3.50 -12.22
C THR A 31 -26.90 2.38 -12.31
N ASN A 32 -27.71 2.18 -11.25
CA ASN A 32 -28.66 1.05 -11.11
C ASN A 32 -29.78 1.00 -12.17
N ASN A 33 -30.01 2.07 -12.93
CA ASN A 33 -30.99 2.18 -14.01
C ASN A 33 -30.37 2.03 -15.41
N LEU A 34 -29.05 1.86 -15.51
CA LEU A 34 -28.30 1.73 -16.75
C LEU A 34 -28.19 0.25 -17.18
N ASN A 35 -28.19 0.01 -18.48
CA ASN A 35 -28.06 -1.32 -19.06
C ASN A 35 -27.00 -1.29 -20.18
N ASN A 36 -26.10 -2.27 -20.24
CA ASN A 36 -25.01 -2.29 -21.24
C ASN A 36 -25.43 -2.88 -22.61
N ASP A 37 -26.71 -3.22 -22.81
CA ASP A 37 -27.26 -3.86 -24.02
C ASP A 37 -26.45 -5.11 -24.46
N ASN A 38 -25.96 -5.86 -23.47
CA ASN A 38 -25.10 -7.05 -23.63
C ASN A 38 -23.70 -6.79 -24.22
N THR A 39 -23.23 -5.54 -24.22
CA THR A 39 -21.84 -5.19 -24.62
C THR A 39 -20.80 -5.49 -23.54
N GLY A 40 -21.22 -6.02 -22.39
CA GLY A 40 -20.33 -6.39 -21.28
C GLY A 40 -19.76 -5.21 -20.49
N ALA A 41 -20.06 -3.96 -20.85
CA ALA A 41 -19.54 -2.79 -20.17
C ALA A 41 -20.08 -2.64 -18.72
N LEU A 42 -19.25 -2.14 -17.82
CA LEU A 42 -19.60 -1.85 -16.42
C LEU A 42 -19.75 -0.34 -16.20
N PHE A 43 -20.52 0.03 -15.16
CA PHE A 43 -20.85 1.41 -14.83
C PHE A 43 -20.61 1.69 -13.34
N LEU A 44 -19.60 2.50 -13.02
CA LEU A 44 -19.28 2.91 -11.64
C LEU A 44 -19.60 4.39 -11.45
N GLN A 45 -19.97 4.80 -10.23
CA GLN A 45 -20.11 6.23 -9.90
C GLN A 45 -18.73 6.86 -9.67
N SER A 46 -18.49 8.07 -10.17
CA SER A 46 -17.29 8.85 -9.84
C SER A 46 -17.66 10.26 -9.39
N SER A 47 -17.10 10.70 -8.25
CA SER A 47 -17.20 12.08 -7.76
C SER A 47 -16.03 12.98 -8.20
N ASN A 48 -14.97 12.41 -8.77
CA ASN A 48 -13.76 13.11 -9.13
C ASN A 48 -13.98 13.90 -10.43
N LEU A 49 -14.74 13.31 -11.35
CA LEU A 49 -15.15 13.92 -12.61
C LEU A 49 -16.68 14.05 -12.60
N ALA A 50 -17.23 15.26 -12.71
CA ALA A 50 -18.67 15.49 -12.86
C ALA A 50 -18.97 16.90 -13.39
N VAL A 51 -19.94 17.01 -14.31
CA VAL A 51 -20.35 18.24 -14.99
C VAL A 51 -21.68 18.76 -14.43
N MET A 52 -22.65 17.88 -14.13
CA MET A 52 -23.93 18.23 -13.49
C MET A 52 -24.42 17.13 -12.55
N GLY A 53 -24.63 17.46 -11.27
CA GLY A 53 -25.07 16.50 -10.26
C GLY A 53 -24.02 16.37 -9.17
N LYS A 54 -23.94 15.19 -8.56
CA LYS A 54 -22.95 14.78 -7.55
C LYS A 54 -21.94 13.78 -8.11
N TYR A 55 -22.33 12.93 -9.06
CA TYR A 55 -21.49 11.90 -9.68
C TYR A 55 -21.65 11.87 -11.20
N SER A 56 -20.57 11.52 -11.91
CA SER A 56 -20.65 10.97 -13.27
C SER A 56 -20.60 9.44 -13.25
N VAL A 57 -20.74 8.82 -14.43
CA VAL A 57 -20.60 7.38 -14.62
C VAL A 57 -19.28 7.07 -15.32
N LYS A 58 -18.35 6.44 -14.60
CA LYS A 58 -17.16 5.79 -15.15
C LYS A 58 -17.63 4.55 -15.91
N VAL A 59 -17.51 4.59 -17.23
CA VAL A 59 -17.80 3.47 -18.13
C VAL A 59 -16.54 2.66 -18.30
N LEU A 60 -16.62 1.37 -18.01
CA LEU A 60 -15.55 0.40 -18.28
C LEU A 60 -15.98 -0.45 -19.49
N PRO A 61 -15.42 -0.24 -20.69
CA PRO A 61 -15.55 -1.17 -21.81
C PRO A 61 -15.03 -2.56 -21.48
N ASN A 62 -15.52 -3.60 -22.18
CA ASN A 62 -15.06 -4.98 -21.97
C ASN A 62 -13.91 -5.42 -22.88
N GLY A 63 -13.27 -4.51 -23.63
CA GLY A 63 -12.16 -4.82 -24.56
C GLY A 63 -12.52 -5.68 -25.79
N GLN A 64 -13.74 -6.23 -25.87
CA GLN A 64 -14.10 -7.28 -26.84
C GLN A 64 -15.30 -6.93 -27.72
N SER A 65 -16.26 -6.16 -27.20
CA SER A 65 -17.46 -5.77 -27.95
C SER A 65 -17.09 -4.74 -29.03
N PRO A 66 -17.54 -4.91 -30.30
CA PRO A 66 -17.31 -3.92 -31.38
C PRO A 66 -17.90 -2.53 -31.11
N GLU A 67 -18.71 -2.39 -30.06
CA GLU A 67 -19.15 -1.13 -29.48
C GLU A 67 -19.46 -1.32 -27.99
N THR A 68 -19.11 -0.34 -27.17
CA THR A 68 -19.60 -0.19 -25.79
C THR A 68 -20.98 0.47 -25.85
N LYS A 69 -21.91 0.10 -24.96
CA LYS A 69 -23.24 0.74 -24.91
C LYS A 69 -23.68 1.12 -23.52
N ILE A 70 -24.53 2.15 -23.47
CA ILE A 70 -25.35 2.55 -22.32
C ILE A 70 -26.78 2.68 -22.82
N ALA A 71 -27.70 1.97 -22.18
CA ALA A 71 -29.12 2.03 -22.48
C ALA A 71 -29.92 2.46 -21.25
N ILE A 72 -30.85 3.38 -21.45
CA ILE A 72 -31.78 3.90 -20.44
C ILE A 72 -33.22 3.78 -20.92
N THR A 73 -34.18 3.66 -20.00
CA THR A 73 -35.60 3.57 -20.34
C THR A 73 -36.36 4.80 -19.83
N LEU A 74 -37.07 5.46 -20.73
CA LEU A 74 -37.87 6.65 -20.48
C LEU A 74 -39.36 6.30 -20.40
N GLU A 75 -40.02 6.73 -19.32
CA GLU A 75 -41.47 6.66 -19.13
C GLU A 75 -41.95 7.72 -18.13
N GLY A 76 -43.20 8.17 -18.24
CA GLY A 76 -43.73 9.24 -17.40
C GLY A 76 -42.89 10.52 -17.51
N GLN A 77 -42.49 11.11 -16.38
CA GLN A 77 -41.80 12.41 -16.36
C GLN A 77 -40.47 12.46 -17.12
N SER A 78 -39.72 11.36 -17.25
CA SER A 78 -38.49 11.39 -18.06
C SER A 78 -38.80 11.40 -19.57
N LEU A 79 -39.91 10.78 -19.97
CA LEU A 79 -40.41 10.82 -21.34
C LEU A 79 -41.06 12.18 -21.67
N GLU A 80 -41.79 12.78 -20.73
CA GLU A 80 -42.43 14.09 -20.90
C GLU A 80 -41.45 15.21 -21.26
N LYS A 81 -40.21 15.20 -20.70
CA LYS A 81 -39.14 16.16 -21.02
C LYS A 81 -38.66 16.08 -22.48
N LEU A 82 -38.69 14.88 -23.07
CA LEU A 82 -38.20 14.61 -24.43
C LEU A 82 -39.26 14.93 -25.51
N VAL A 83 -40.55 14.96 -25.14
CA VAL A 83 -41.65 15.22 -26.08
C VAL A 83 -41.53 16.64 -26.65
N GLY A 84 -41.32 16.73 -27.97
CA GLY A 84 -41.20 18.00 -28.67
C GLY A 84 -39.80 18.62 -28.65
N LYS A 85 -38.76 17.81 -28.36
CA LYS A 85 -37.34 18.17 -28.49
C LYS A 85 -36.75 17.45 -29.71
N ASP A 86 -35.73 18.03 -30.35
CA ASP A 86 -35.00 17.41 -31.46
C ASP A 86 -33.50 17.18 -31.21
N VAL A 87 -32.98 17.56 -30.03
CA VAL A 87 -31.59 17.31 -29.62
C VAL A 87 -31.51 16.60 -28.27
N ILE A 88 -30.67 15.56 -28.20
CA ILE A 88 -30.09 15.04 -26.95
C ILE A 88 -28.60 15.41 -26.90
N LYS A 89 -28.15 15.87 -25.73
CA LYS A 89 -26.74 16.06 -25.37
C LYS A 89 -26.33 15.03 -24.31
N LEU A 90 -25.07 14.62 -24.36
CA LEU A 90 -24.38 13.80 -23.36
C LEU A 90 -22.99 14.39 -23.11
N SER A 91 -22.58 14.58 -21.86
CA SER A 91 -21.20 14.93 -21.54
C SER A 91 -20.34 13.65 -21.52
N VAL A 92 -19.12 13.71 -22.08
CA VAL A 92 -18.20 12.56 -22.14
C VAL A 92 -16.77 12.99 -21.83
N PHE A 93 -16.17 12.48 -20.75
CA PHE A 93 -14.76 12.67 -20.44
C PHE A 93 -13.94 11.58 -21.11
N ILE A 94 -12.89 11.98 -21.83
CA ILE A 94 -11.91 11.08 -22.44
C ILE A 94 -10.57 11.37 -21.80
N ASP A 95 -9.97 10.36 -21.17
CA ASP A 95 -8.68 10.55 -20.51
C ASP A 95 -7.58 10.81 -21.54
N PRO A 96 -6.69 11.82 -21.33
CA PRO A 96 -5.56 12.06 -22.21
C PRO A 96 -4.68 10.81 -22.44
N SER A 97 -4.53 9.95 -21.43
CA SER A 97 -3.67 8.76 -21.43
C SER A 97 -4.31 7.49 -22.01
N ALA A 98 -5.64 7.48 -22.22
CA ALA A 98 -6.35 6.31 -22.76
C ALA A 98 -5.81 5.90 -24.14
N LYS A 99 -5.54 4.62 -24.35
CA LYS A 99 -4.98 4.07 -25.60
C LYS A 99 -6.04 3.94 -26.70
N THR A 100 -7.25 3.58 -26.32
CA THR A 100 -8.46 3.53 -27.15
C THR A 100 -9.43 4.63 -26.71
N LYS A 101 -9.99 5.39 -27.66
CA LYS A 101 -10.81 6.58 -27.36
C LYS A 101 -12.13 6.55 -28.13
N PRO A 102 -13.30 6.77 -27.48
CA PRO A 102 -14.61 6.77 -28.15
C PRO A 102 -14.71 7.93 -29.16
N ASN A 103 -14.32 7.70 -30.41
CA ASN A 103 -14.30 8.71 -31.47
C ASN A 103 -15.58 8.72 -32.33
N LYS A 104 -16.45 7.70 -32.15
CA LYS A 104 -17.79 7.61 -32.72
C LYS A 104 -18.86 7.37 -31.67
N PHE A 105 -20.00 8.02 -31.89
CA PHE A 105 -21.16 7.97 -31.02
C PHE A 105 -22.43 7.76 -31.86
N PHE A 106 -23.25 6.81 -31.43
CA PHE A 106 -24.56 6.51 -32.01
C PHE A 106 -25.64 6.52 -30.93
N LEU A 107 -26.87 6.86 -31.30
CA LEU A 107 -28.05 6.83 -30.45
C LEU A 107 -29.20 6.12 -31.17
N GLY A 108 -29.56 4.94 -30.70
CA GLY A 108 -30.77 4.21 -31.12
C GLY A 108 -31.96 4.46 -30.20
N MET A 109 -33.18 4.22 -30.69
CA MET A 109 -34.41 4.25 -29.91
C MET A 109 -35.32 3.07 -30.25
N ALA A 110 -35.97 2.47 -29.24
CA ALA A 110 -37.04 1.48 -29.41
C ALA A 110 -38.25 1.80 -28.51
N ASP A 111 -39.47 1.57 -29.00
CA ASP A 111 -40.67 1.45 -28.16
C ASP A 111 -40.58 0.07 -27.47
N VAL A 112 -40.75 0.03 -26.15
CA VAL A 112 -40.65 -1.19 -25.33
C VAL A 112 -41.89 -1.39 -24.44
N LYS A 113 -42.96 -0.63 -24.66
CA LYS A 113 -44.17 -0.65 -23.83
C LYS A 113 -44.94 -1.98 -23.88
N ASP A 114 -45.14 -2.51 -25.07
CA ASP A 114 -45.90 -3.74 -25.33
C ASP A 114 -45.00 -4.87 -25.88
N GLY A 115 -43.68 -4.76 -25.67
CA GLY A 115 -42.62 -5.54 -26.32
C GLY A 115 -41.69 -4.67 -27.15
N TRP A 116 -40.51 -5.18 -27.52
CA TRP A 116 -39.47 -4.42 -28.21
C TRP A 116 -39.79 -4.17 -29.69
N ALA A 117 -39.79 -2.90 -30.10
CA ALA A 117 -39.94 -2.46 -31.48
C ALA A 117 -39.05 -1.25 -31.77
N TRP A 118 -38.08 -1.41 -32.68
CA TRP A 118 -37.19 -0.33 -33.12
C TRP A 118 -37.96 0.88 -33.68
N VAL A 119 -37.54 2.08 -33.30
CA VAL A 119 -38.03 3.35 -33.83
C VAL A 119 -37.10 3.84 -34.94
N ASP A 120 -35.90 4.29 -34.58
CA ASP A 120 -34.84 4.74 -35.49
C ASP A 120 -33.52 4.93 -34.72
N GLY A 121 -32.44 5.37 -35.40
CA GLY A 121 -31.22 5.80 -34.72
C GLY A 121 -30.32 6.73 -35.55
N VAL A 122 -29.48 7.51 -34.84
CA VAL A 122 -28.70 8.62 -35.40
C VAL A 122 -27.25 8.62 -34.90
N PHE A 123 -26.32 9.12 -35.73
CA PHE A 123 -24.92 9.34 -35.34
C PHE A 123 -24.69 10.78 -34.88
N SER A 124 -23.74 10.96 -33.97
CA SER A 124 -23.23 12.30 -33.63
C SER A 124 -22.22 12.80 -34.66
N GLU A 125 -22.20 14.11 -34.88
CA GLU A 125 -21.18 14.82 -35.67
C GLU A 125 -20.13 15.50 -34.76
N THR A 126 -20.22 15.33 -33.44
CA THR A 126 -19.25 15.89 -32.48
C THR A 126 -17.85 15.32 -32.74
N VAL A 127 -16.87 16.22 -32.85
CA VAL A 127 -15.45 15.87 -32.85
C VAL A 127 -14.92 16.03 -31.44
N ILE A 128 -14.34 14.95 -30.92
CA ILE A 128 -13.81 14.87 -29.57
C ILE A 128 -12.40 15.44 -29.44
N LYS A 129 -12.06 15.80 -28.20
CA LYS A 129 -10.72 16.07 -27.69
C LYS A 129 -10.55 15.35 -26.34
N ASP A 130 -9.35 15.41 -25.77
CA ASP A 130 -9.11 14.96 -24.40
C ASP A 130 -9.82 15.88 -23.39
N GLY A 131 -10.17 15.30 -22.23
CA GLY A 131 -10.99 15.96 -21.21
C GLY A 131 -12.50 15.83 -21.45
N TRP A 132 -13.28 16.72 -20.83
CA TRP A 132 -14.75 16.75 -21.02
C TRP A 132 -15.17 17.28 -22.40
N ASN A 133 -16.03 16.52 -23.06
CA ASN A 133 -16.69 16.81 -24.35
C ASN A 133 -18.21 16.93 -24.17
N THR A 134 -18.90 17.50 -25.16
CA THR A 134 -20.38 17.43 -25.27
C THR A 134 -20.75 16.78 -26.60
N VAL A 135 -21.25 15.54 -26.54
CA VAL A 135 -21.72 14.77 -27.68
C VAL A 135 -23.15 15.15 -28.00
N ILE A 136 -23.40 15.56 -29.23
CA ILE A 136 -24.69 16.09 -29.69
C ILE A 136 -25.34 15.09 -30.64
N TYR A 137 -26.57 14.66 -30.33
CA TYR A 137 -27.39 13.78 -31.16
C TYR A 137 -28.63 14.54 -31.64
N LYS A 138 -28.72 14.80 -32.95
CA LYS A 138 -29.91 15.38 -33.60
C LYS A 138 -30.88 14.24 -33.92
N LEU A 139 -32.04 14.24 -33.29
CA LEU A 139 -33.04 13.17 -33.38
C LEU A 139 -33.74 13.17 -34.75
N SER A 140 -34.00 11.99 -35.31
CA SER A 140 -34.74 11.86 -36.56
C SER A 140 -36.25 12.07 -36.35
N GLU A 141 -37.00 12.34 -37.44
CA GLU A 141 -38.45 12.56 -37.38
C GLU A 141 -39.21 11.42 -36.65
N PRO A 142 -38.91 10.12 -36.83
CA PRO A 142 -39.48 9.05 -36.01
C PRO A 142 -39.18 9.17 -34.51
N MET A 143 -37.96 9.55 -34.13
CA MET A 143 -37.53 9.69 -32.72
C MET A 143 -38.15 10.91 -32.02
N GLN A 144 -38.55 11.93 -32.79
CA GLN A 144 -39.30 13.08 -32.29
C GLN A 144 -40.79 12.77 -32.07
N ASN A 145 -41.36 11.84 -32.87
CA ASN A 145 -42.80 11.50 -32.88
C ASN A 145 -43.19 10.42 -31.84
N ILE A 146 -42.63 10.50 -30.63
CA ILE A 146 -42.89 9.59 -29.50
C ILE A 146 -44.22 9.89 -28.79
N LYS A 147 -44.84 8.85 -28.23
CA LYS A 147 -46.11 8.95 -27.49
C LYS A 147 -45.84 9.35 -26.02
N PRO A 148 -46.50 10.37 -25.45
CA PRO A 148 -46.31 10.75 -24.04
C PRO A 148 -46.66 9.66 -23.01
N ASP A 149 -47.56 8.72 -23.36
CA ASP A 149 -47.90 7.56 -22.53
C ASP A 149 -47.05 6.30 -22.84
N GLY A 150 -46.01 6.43 -23.66
CA GLY A 150 -45.14 5.34 -24.07
C GLY A 150 -44.13 4.89 -23.01
N LYS A 151 -43.28 3.94 -23.40
CA LYS A 151 -42.09 3.51 -22.67
C LYS A 151 -41.02 3.24 -23.71
N TYR A 152 -39.95 4.03 -23.73
CA TYR A 152 -38.95 4.00 -24.80
C TYR A 152 -37.55 3.72 -24.25
N ALA A 153 -36.85 2.77 -24.85
CA ALA A 153 -35.44 2.52 -24.56
C ALA A 153 -34.56 3.34 -25.52
N LEU A 154 -33.64 4.13 -24.97
CA LEU A 154 -32.55 4.78 -25.70
C LEU A 154 -31.30 3.91 -25.60
N TYR A 155 -30.52 3.84 -26.68
CA TYR A 155 -29.31 3.03 -26.79
C TYR A 155 -28.14 3.89 -27.29
N PHE A 156 -27.35 4.43 -26.38
CA PHE A 156 -26.12 5.14 -26.68
C PHE A 156 -25.02 4.11 -26.95
N SER A 157 -24.36 4.20 -28.10
CA SER A 157 -23.23 3.35 -28.51
C SER A 157 -21.97 4.22 -28.68
N PHE A 158 -20.86 3.68 -28.19
CA PHE A 158 -19.55 4.32 -28.06
C PHE A 158 -18.51 3.35 -28.64
N PHE A 159 -17.75 3.79 -29.63
CA PHE A 159 -16.69 2.98 -30.21
C PHE A 159 -15.60 3.85 -30.81
N GLU A 160 -14.42 3.27 -31.01
CA GLU A 160 -13.42 3.86 -31.86
C GLU A 160 -13.62 3.36 -33.30
N GLU A 161 -13.60 4.26 -34.28
CA GLU A 161 -13.61 3.94 -35.69
C GLU A 161 -12.33 4.45 -36.35
N THR A 162 -11.52 3.51 -36.85
CA THR A 162 -10.26 3.79 -37.53
C THR A 162 -10.31 3.16 -38.92
N GLU A 163 -10.05 3.98 -39.95
CA GLU A 163 -10.22 3.65 -41.38
C GLU A 163 -11.61 3.04 -41.76
N GLY A 164 -12.65 3.32 -40.97
CA GLY A 164 -14.00 2.78 -41.18
C GLY A 164 -14.22 1.37 -40.59
N THR A 165 -13.28 0.87 -39.79
CA THR A 165 -13.44 -0.35 -38.98
C THR A 165 -13.72 0.04 -37.53
N LYS A 166 -14.77 -0.55 -36.92
CA LYS A 166 -15.00 -0.42 -35.48
C LYS A 166 -13.93 -1.20 -34.72
N MET A 167 -13.29 -0.57 -33.74
CA MET A 167 -12.46 -1.22 -32.74
C MET A 167 -13.21 -1.24 -31.39
N PRO A 168 -13.15 -2.35 -30.63
CA PRO A 168 -13.53 -2.33 -29.23
C PRO A 168 -12.77 -1.25 -28.48
N LEU A 169 -13.45 -0.59 -27.55
CA LEU A 169 -12.79 0.21 -26.53
C LEU A 169 -12.32 -0.73 -25.43
N ALA A 170 -11.18 -0.41 -24.81
CA ALA A 170 -10.61 -1.12 -23.68
C ALA A 170 -10.38 -0.18 -22.48
N ASP A 171 -10.06 1.09 -22.74
CA ASP A 171 -9.80 2.10 -21.72
C ASP A 171 -11.11 2.72 -21.19
N ALA A 172 -11.09 3.12 -19.92
CA ALA A 172 -12.22 3.78 -19.29
C ALA A 172 -12.48 5.18 -19.86
N PHE A 173 -13.76 5.53 -19.99
CA PHE A 173 -14.21 6.90 -20.26
C PHE A 173 -15.40 7.22 -19.34
N TYR A 174 -15.66 8.50 -19.07
CA TYR A 174 -16.76 8.87 -18.18
C TYR A 174 -17.88 9.51 -18.98
N VAL A 175 -19.12 9.28 -18.59
CA VAL A 175 -20.29 9.98 -19.15
C VAL A 175 -21.07 10.67 -18.05
N ASP A 176 -21.68 11.80 -18.38
CA ASP A 176 -22.47 12.58 -17.44
C ASP A 176 -23.65 13.30 -18.14
N ALA A 177 -24.69 13.58 -17.37
CA ALA A 177 -25.80 14.49 -17.70
C ALA A 177 -26.43 14.31 -19.11
N PHE A 178 -27.49 13.51 -19.20
CA PHE A 178 -28.35 13.52 -20.39
C PHE A 178 -29.22 14.80 -20.39
N VAL A 179 -29.06 15.66 -21.40
CA VAL A 179 -29.76 16.95 -21.53
C VAL A 179 -30.60 16.99 -22.82
N VAL A 180 -31.78 17.62 -22.78
CA VAL A 180 -32.67 17.77 -23.94
C VAL A 180 -32.98 19.23 -24.26
N GLU A 181 -32.88 19.60 -25.53
CA GLU A 181 -33.08 20.97 -26.03
C GLU A 181 -33.59 20.95 -27.49
N ASN A 182 -33.87 22.14 -28.04
CA ASN A 182 -34.17 22.30 -29.46
C ASN A 182 -32.92 22.75 -30.24
N SER A 183 -32.83 22.41 -31.53
CA SER A 183 -31.68 22.70 -32.37
C SER A 183 -31.51 24.19 -32.71
N ASP A 184 -32.51 25.03 -32.46
CA ASP A 184 -32.42 26.50 -32.49
C ASP A 184 -32.03 27.12 -31.13
N GLU A 185 -31.97 26.32 -30.06
CA GLU A 185 -31.48 26.68 -28.71
C GLU A 185 -30.01 26.24 -28.46
N LEU A 186 -29.34 25.68 -29.46
CA LEU A 186 -27.99 25.08 -29.36
C LEU A 186 -26.88 26.08 -28.99
N THR A 187 -26.40 25.99 -27.74
CA THR A 187 -25.28 26.80 -27.23
C THR A 187 -23.99 26.04 -26.95
N GLU A 188 -22.87 26.73 -27.16
CA GLU A 188 -21.47 26.44 -26.81
C GLU A 188 -21.02 27.26 -25.58
N ASN A 189 -20.04 26.76 -24.83
CA ASN A 189 -19.37 27.53 -23.78
C ASN A 189 -18.09 28.16 -24.36
N SER A 190 -18.04 29.49 -24.49
CA SER A 190 -16.76 30.17 -24.70
C SER A 190 -16.05 30.37 -23.37
N TYR A 191 -15.06 29.50 -23.11
CA TYR A 191 -14.17 29.66 -21.97
C TYR A 191 -13.31 30.91 -22.14
N ILE A 192 -13.29 31.75 -21.11
CA ILE A 192 -12.42 32.93 -21.00
C ILE A 192 -11.08 32.52 -20.36
N TRP A 193 -11.15 31.53 -19.44
CA TRP A 193 -10.03 30.77 -18.87
C TRP A 193 -10.40 29.30 -18.73
N GLY A 194 -9.40 28.43 -18.88
CA GLY A 194 -9.52 26.99 -18.66
C GLY A 194 -9.40 26.60 -17.18
N MET A 195 -8.44 27.20 -16.48
CA MET A 195 -7.91 26.75 -15.17
C MET A 195 -7.18 25.39 -15.25
N ASP A 196 -6.76 24.97 -16.45
CA ASP A 196 -6.33 23.59 -16.76
C ASP A 196 -4.86 23.45 -17.20
N THR A 197 -4.04 24.51 -17.08
CA THR A 197 -2.59 24.49 -17.33
C THR A 197 -1.78 25.28 -16.29
N GLU A 198 -0.53 24.88 -16.06
CA GLU A 198 0.35 25.60 -15.12
C GLU A 198 0.73 26.98 -15.63
N GLU A 199 0.95 27.14 -16.94
CA GLU A 199 1.29 28.41 -17.56
C GLU A 199 0.16 29.44 -17.44
N GLU A 200 -1.10 29.00 -17.51
CA GLU A 200 -2.25 29.87 -17.28
C GLU A 200 -2.35 30.26 -15.80
N ILE A 201 -2.30 29.29 -14.88
CA ILE A 201 -2.38 29.52 -13.43
C ILE A 201 -1.25 30.43 -12.92
N ALA A 202 -0.05 30.31 -13.49
CA ALA A 202 1.10 31.16 -13.17
C ALA A 202 0.90 32.65 -13.55
N THR A 203 -0.09 32.99 -14.39
CA THR A 203 -0.44 34.40 -14.67
C THR A 203 -1.35 35.03 -13.61
N PHE A 204 -1.97 34.24 -12.74
CA PHE A 204 -2.97 34.71 -11.80
C PHE A 204 -2.36 35.32 -10.55
N SER A 205 -3.05 36.30 -9.95
CA SER A 205 -2.58 36.97 -8.72
C SER A 205 -3.54 36.72 -7.55
N ASN A 206 -2.99 36.46 -6.36
CA ASN A 206 -3.78 36.31 -5.13
C ASN A 206 -4.26 37.65 -4.52
N ASP A 207 -4.04 38.78 -5.19
CA ASP A 207 -4.35 40.15 -4.71
C ASP A 207 -3.84 40.41 -3.27
N ASN A 208 -2.65 39.89 -2.96
CA ASN A 208 -1.99 39.96 -1.65
C ASN A 208 -2.70 39.23 -0.50
N THR A 209 -3.69 38.37 -0.79
CA THR A 209 -4.35 37.52 0.23
C THR A 209 -3.46 36.39 0.75
N GLY A 210 -2.33 36.12 0.09
CA GLY A 210 -1.38 35.07 0.45
C GLY A 210 -1.86 33.65 0.12
N ALA A 211 -2.94 33.51 -0.65
CA ALA A 211 -3.36 32.22 -1.18
C ALA A 211 -2.33 31.68 -2.18
N ILE A 212 -2.21 30.35 -2.26
CA ILE A 212 -1.38 29.64 -3.23
C ILE A 212 -2.30 28.99 -4.26
N PHE A 213 -1.88 29.00 -5.52
CA PHE A 213 -2.56 28.32 -6.61
C PHE A 213 -1.68 27.20 -7.15
N SER A 214 -2.27 26.07 -7.49
CA SER A 214 -1.58 24.92 -8.09
C SER A 214 -2.52 24.20 -9.05
N LEU A 215 -1.96 23.61 -10.11
CA LEU A 215 -2.73 22.74 -11.00
C LEU A 215 -3.12 21.45 -10.27
N SER A 216 -4.34 20.98 -10.46
CA SER A 216 -4.84 19.74 -9.86
C SER A 216 -5.63 18.91 -10.85
N LYS A 217 -5.34 17.61 -10.90
CA LYS A 217 -6.10 16.63 -11.70
C LYS A 217 -7.17 15.90 -10.88
N ARG A 218 -7.31 16.21 -9.59
CA ARG A 218 -8.14 15.46 -8.62
C ARG A 218 -9.64 15.69 -8.79
N TYR A 219 -10.05 16.91 -9.16
CA TYR A 219 -11.44 17.28 -9.36
C TYR A 219 -11.57 18.05 -10.68
N ILE A 220 -12.29 17.51 -11.66
CA ILE A 220 -12.42 18.13 -12.99
C ILE A 220 -13.89 18.10 -13.48
N ALA A 221 -14.45 19.29 -13.69
CA ALA A 221 -15.75 19.56 -14.29
C ALA A 221 -15.67 19.98 -15.77
N GLN A 222 -14.53 20.50 -16.24
CA GLN A 222 -14.24 20.69 -17.67
C GLN A 222 -12.72 20.70 -17.96
N GLY A 223 -12.32 20.62 -19.23
CA GLY A 223 -10.89 20.54 -19.57
C GLY A 223 -10.24 19.24 -19.07
N VAL A 224 -8.96 19.31 -18.70
CA VAL A 224 -8.12 18.16 -18.27
C VAL A 224 -7.52 18.31 -16.86
N ALA A 225 -7.80 19.42 -16.18
CA ALA A 225 -7.35 19.76 -14.84
C ALA A 225 -8.14 20.97 -14.32
N SER A 226 -8.03 21.27 -13.03
CA SER A 226 -8.56 22.49 -12.40
C SER A 226 -7.49 23.19 -11.55
N MET A 227 -7.77 24.43 -11.14
CA MET A 227 -6.91 25.17 -10.21
C MET A 227 -7.32 24.86 -8.77
N GLU A 228 -6.42 24.24 -7.99
CA GLU A 228 -6.51 24.29 -6.53
C GLU A 228 -6.22 25.71 -6.04
N VAL A 229 -7.10 26.22 -5.18
CA VAL A 229 -6.91 27.45 -4.43
C VAL A 229 -6.75 27.10 -2.95
N LYS A 230 -5.54 27.29 -2.44
CA LYS A 230 -5.16 27.02 -1.04
C LYS A 230 -5.13 28.33 -0.24
N PRO A 231 -6.08 28.57 0.69
CA PRO A 231 -6.13 29.80 1.47
C PRO A 231 -4.91 30.01 2.37
N SER A 232 -4.64 31.26 2.73
CA SER A 232 -3.56 31.61 3.70
C SER A 232 -3.93 31.35 5.17
N GLY A 233 -5.15 30.89 5.44
CA GLY A 233 -5.73 30.76 6.79
C GLY A 233 -5.93 32.07 7.57
N LYS A 234 -5.45 33.21 7.02
CA LYS A 234 -5.27 34.49 7.74
C LYS A 234 -5.97 35.67 7.08
N ALA A 235 -6.06 35.69 5.75
CA ALA A 235 -6.78 36.76 5.05
C ALA A 235 -8.29 36.64 5.29
N PRO A 236 -9.03 37.77 5.47
CA PRO A 236 -10.48 37.75 5.67
C PRO A 236 -11.25 37.29 4.43
N GLU A 237 -10.60 37.25 3.27
CA GLU A 237 -11.12 36.70 2.03
C GLU A 237 -9.96 36.10 1.23
N THR A 238 -10.23 35.02 0.49
CA THR A 238 -9.31 34.44 -0.48
C THR A 238 -9.64 35.02 -1.85
N LYS A 239 -8.64 35.45 -2.63
CA LYS A 239 -8.87 36.09 -3.93
C LYS A 239 -8.08 35.43 -5.05
N VAL A 240 -8.65 35.49 -6.25
CA VAL A 240 -7.98 35.22 -7.52
C VAL A 240 -8.25 36.39 -8.46
N ALA A 241 -7.19 37.02 -8.96
CA ALA A 241 -7.26 38.12 -9.92
C ALA A 241 -6.71 37.68 -11.27
N LEU A 242 -7.50 37.91 -12.33
CA LEU A 242 -7.34 37.33 -13.66
C LEU A 242 -7.42 38.44 -14.72
N GLN A 243 -6.47 38.56 -15.65
CA GLN A 243 -6.54 39.53 -16.75
C GLN A 243 -7.26 38.92 -17.96
N ILE A 244 -8.38 39.51 -18.40
CA ILE A 244 -9.15 39.03 -19.56
C ILE A 244 -8.23 39.00 -20.79
N PRO A 245 -8.08 37.85 -21.49
CA PRO A 245 -7.34 37.78 -22.75
C PRO A 245 -7.92 38.73 -23.79
N ALA A 246 -7.09 39.39 -24.60
CA ALA A 246 -7.53 40.49 -25.47
C ALA A 246 -8.57 40.02 -26.51
N GLU A 247 -8.38 38.81 -27.01
CA GLU A 247 -9.25 38.06 -27.91
C GLU A 247 -10.59 37.66 -27.27
N LYS A 248 -10.67 37.56 -25.93
CA LYS A 248 -11.89 37.21 -25.18
C LYS A 248 -12.70 38.41 -24.68
N ILE A 249 -12.20 39.64 -24.86
CA ILE A 249 -12.94 40.88 -24.51
C ILE A 249 -14.27 40.95 -25.28
N ALA A 250 -14.31 40.50 -26.54
CA ALA A 250 -15.53 40.50 -27.36
C ALA A 250 -16.59 39.50 -26.85
N ASP A 251 -16.16 38.32 -26.39
CA ASP A 251 -17.04 37.29 -25.82
C ASP A 251 -17.64 37.79 -24.50
N TRP A 252 -16.78 38.34 -23.61
CA TRP A 252 -17.21 38.91 -22.33
C TRP A 252 -18.18 40.08 -22.50
N ALA A 253 -17.92 40.99 -23.45
CA ALA A 253 -18.77 42.16 -23.70
C ALA A 253 -20.20 41.79 -24.17
N GLN A 254 -20.40 40.59 -24.72
CA GLN A 254 -21.70 40.09 -25.16
C GLN A 254 -22.38 39.19 -24.12
N ALA A 255 -21.69 38.86 -23.02
CA ALA A 255 -22.17 37.93 -22.02
C ALA A 255 -23.12 38.60 -21.01
N GLU A 256 -24.40 38.24 -21.05
CA GLU A 256 -25.36 38.58 -19.99
C GLU A 256 -25.08 37.82 -18.67
N LYS A 257 -24.41 36.67 -18.75
CA LYS A 257 -24.02 35.84 -17.60
C LYS A 257 -22.62 35.25 -17.75
N ILE A 258 -21.89 35.22 -16.63
CA ILE A 258 -20.58 34.60 -16.49
C ILE A 258 -20.73 33.41 -15.53
N THR A 259 -20.14 32.26 -15.86
CA THR A 259 -20.28 31.01 -15.09
C THR A 259 -18.93 30.39 -14.78
N MET A 260 -18.81 29.79 -13.59
CA MET A 260 -17.61 29.20 -13.02
C MET A 260 -17.97 27.89 -12.31
N ASN A 261 -17.15 26.84 -12.40
CA ASN A 261 -17.34 25.66 -11.56
C ASN A 261 -16.45 25.75 -10.31
N LEU A 262 -17.00 25.37 -9.15
CA LEU A 262 -16.35 25.46 -7.84
C LEU A 262 -16.58 24.16 -7.06
N PHE A 263 -15.52 23.39 -6.83
CA PHE A 263 -15.57 22.20 -5.98
C PHE A 263 -15.16 22.54 -4.54
N ILE A 264 -16.04 22.24 -3.59
CA ILE A 264 -15.76 22.31 -2.15
C ILE A 264 -15.64 20.88 -1.62
N PRO A 265 -14.48 20.46 -1.05
CA PRO A 265 -14.34 19.13 -0.49
C PRO A 265 -15.41 18.76 0.56
N TYR A 266 -15.65 17.47 0.71
CA TYR A 266 -16.47 16.95 1.81
C TYR A 266 -15.69 17.08 3.13
N GLY A 267 -16.37 17.48 4.21
CA GLY A 267 -15.76 17.68 5.52
C GLY A 267 -15.09 19.05 5.75
N THR A 268 -15.02 19.93 4.73
CA THR A 268 -14.53 21.31 4.88
C THR A 268 -15.30 22.08 5.97
N LYS A 269 -14.61 22.52 7.01
CA LYS A 269 -15.18 23.17 8.20
C LYS A 269 -15.44 24.65 7.94
N SER A 270 -14.52 25.35 7.28
CA SER A 270 -14.64 26.77 6.93
C SER A 270 -15.01 26.97 5.45
N MET A 271 -16.08 26.31 4.98
CA MET A 271 -16.53 26.47 3.58
C MET A 271 -16.98 27.91 3.28
N PRO A 272 -16.71 28.46 2.08
CA PRO A 272 -17.23 29.75 1.66
C PRO A 272 -18.75 29.71 1.52
N ASN A 273 -19.41 30.84 1.81
CA ASN A 273 -20.85 31.03 1.60
C ASN A 273 -21.17 32.29 0.75
N LYS A 274 -20.13 32.98 0.27
CA LYS A 274 -20.19 34.09 -0.67
C LYS A 274 -19.09 33.92 -1.73
N VAL A 275 -19.45 34.10 -3.00
CA VAL A 275 -18.50 34.45 -4.06
C VAL A 275 -18.86 35.81 -4.63
N PHE A 276 -17.85 36.64 -4.89
CA PHE A 276 -17.98 37.95 -5.51
C PHE A 276 -17.05 38.02 -6.72
N LEU A 277 -17.52 38.61 -7.82
CA LEU A 277 -16.77 38.86 -9.05
C LEU A 277 -16.74 40.37 -9.31
N GLY A 278 -15.57 40.98 -9.11
CA GLY A 278 -15.28 42.39 -9.38
C GLY A 278 -14.53 42.60 -10.70
N MET A 279 -14.48 43.83 -11.20
CA MET A 279 -13.82 44.18 -12.47
C MET A 279 -13.17 45.57 -12.43
N ALA A 280 -11.97 45.70 -13.03
CA ALA A 280 -11.25 46.97 -13.21
C ALA A 280 -10.68 47.10 -14.65
N ASP A 281 -10.69 48.33 -15.17
CA ASP A 281 -9.93 48.76 -16.36
C ASP A 281 -8.51 49.15 -15.91
N LEU A 282 -7.50 48.71 -16.65
CA LEU A 282 -6.07 49.00 -16.46
C LEU A 282 -5.46 49.74 -17.66
N THR A 283 -6.23 50.01 -18.71
CA THR A 283 -5.76 50.59 -19.99
C THR A 283 -5.03 51.91 -19.82
N GLU A 284 -5.49 52.74 -18.87
CA GLU A 284 -4.93 54.06 -18.52
C GLU A 284 -4.54 54.13 -17.04
N GLY A 285 -4.23 52.97 -16.43
CA GLY A 285 -4.09 52.79 -14.99
C GLY A 285 -5.36 52.20 -14.34
N TRP A 286 -5.27 51.80 -13.07
CA TRP A 286 -6.33 51.08 -12.35
C TRP A 286 -7.56 51.95 -12.11
N ASN A 287 -8.70 51.54 -12.67
CA ASN A 287 -10.01 52.16 -12.53
C ASN A 287 -11.07 51.08 -12.31
N TRP A 288 -11.82 51.16 -11.22
CA TRP A 288 -12.92 50.22 -10.95
C TRP A 288 -14.07 50.36 -11.95
N VAL A 289 -14.59 49.24 -12.46
CA VAL A 289 -15.72 49.18 -13.40
C VAL A 289 -17.02 48.89 -12.62
N ASP A 290 -17.16 47.65 -12.14
CA ASP A 290 -18.30 47.19 -11.34
C ASP A 290 -17.96 45.87 -10.64
N GLY A 291 -18.90 45.33 -9.85
CA GLY A 291 -18.79 43.96 -9.34
C GLY A 291 -20.11 43.44 -8.77
N VAL A 292 -20.25 42.11 -8.76
CA VAL A 292 -21.50 41.38 -8.49
C VAL A 292 -21.26 40.17 -7.59
N PHE A 293 -22.28 39.79 -6.82
CA PHE A 293 -22.28 38.57 -6.01
C PHE A 293 -22.93 37.41 -6.78
N SER A 294 -22.47 36.18 -6.52
CA SER A 294 -23.13 34.96 -7.00
C SER A 294 -24.54 34.84 -6.41
N THR A 295 -25.50 34.38 -7.20
CA THR A 295 -26.88 34.13 -6.74
C THR A 295 -27.07 32.72 -6.12
N ASN A 296 -26.07 31.85 -6.28
CA ASN A 296 -26.11 30.44 -5.86
C ASN A 296 -25.92 30.27 -4.34
N THR A 297 -26.46 29.16 -3.81
CA THR A 297 -26.05 28.60 -2.52
C THR A 297 -24.90 27.63 -2.76
N ILE A 298 -23.91 27.61 -1.86
CA ILE A 298 -22.71 26.76 -1.96
C ILE A 298 -22.88 25.54 -1.02
N THR A 299 -22.46 24.37 -1.48
CA THR A 299 -22.42 23.09 -0.76
C THR A 299 -21.10 22.36 -1.00
N SER A 300 -20.79 21.30 -0.22
CA SER A 300 -19.74 20.34 -0.62
C SER A 300 -20.10 19.63 -1.93
N GLY A 301 -19.08 19.18 -2.67
CA GLY A 301 -19.20 18.73 -4.05
C GLY A 301 -19.04 19.87 -5.07
N TRP A 302 -19.46 19.63 -6.31
CA TRP A 302 -19.44 20.62 -7.39
C TRP A 302 -20.56 21.65 -7.26
N ASN A 303 -20.21 22.92 -7.50
CA ASN A 303 -21.13 24.05 -7.52
C ASN A 303 -20.94 24.83 -8.83
N ARG A 304 -21.99 24.99 -9.63
CA ARG A 304 -21.97 25.89 -10.79
C ARG A 304 -22.37 27.30 -10.33
N ILE A 305 -21.38 28.18 -10.21
CA ILE A 305 -21.53 29.55 -9.71
C ILE A 305 -21.78 30.49 -10.90
N THR A 306 -22.82 31.32 -10.81
CA THR A 306 -23.24 32.21 -11.90
C THR A 306 -23.37 33.65 -11.42
N PHE A 307 -22.89 34.58 -12.26
CA PHE A 307 -22.91 36.02 -12.05
C PHE A 307 -23.67 36.69 -13.20
N ASP A 308 -24.65 37.53 -12.88
CA ASP A 308 -25.33 38.38 -13.87
C ASP A 308 -24.43 39.58 -14.22
N SER A 309 -24.17 39.81 -15.50
CA SER A 309 -23.22 40.84 -15.97
C SER A 309 -23.88 42.23 -16.01
N THR A 310 -23.23 43.25 -15.42
CA THR A 310 -23.77 44.63 -15.46
C THR A 310 -23.48 45.30 -16.80
N ASP A 311 -24.29 46.30 -17.18
CA ASP A 311 -24.05 47.06 -18.42
C ASP A 311 -22.66 47.71 -18.48
N LYS A 312 -22.05 48.04 -17.32
CA LYS A 312 -20.65 48.53 -17.27
C LYS A 312 -19.62 47.44 -17.52
N MET A 313 -19.89 46.22 -17.08
CA MET A 313 -19.01 45.06 -17.31
C MET A 313 -19.10 44.55 -18.76
N LYS A 314 -20.11 45.01 -19.52
CA LYS A 314 -20.28 44.80 -20.96
C LYS A 314 -19.73 45.94 -21.83
N ASP A 315 -19.66 47.18 -21.34
CA ASP A 315 -19.15 48.36 -22.07
C ASP A 315 -17.60 48.39 -22.16
N LEU A 316 -17.03 47.41 -22.89
CA LEU A 316 -15.59 47.19 -22.97
C LEU A 316 -14.97 47.70 -24.28
N LYS A 317 -13.77 48.29 -24.18
CA LYS A 317 -12.94 48.66 -25.33
C LYS A 317 -12.26 47.40 -25.88
N ALA A 318 -12.39 47.12 -27.18
CA ALA A 318 -11.79 45.95 -27.83
C ALA A 318 -10.23 45.89 -27.78
N ASN A 319 -9.57 46.98 -27.36
CA ASN A 319 -8.12 47.05 -27.12
C ASN A 319 -7.78 47.43 -25.67
N GLY A 320 -8.74 47.34 -24.75
CA GLY A 320 -8.55 47.63 -23.34
C GLY A 320 -7.78 46.53 -22.62
N LYS A 321 -7.39 46.79 -21.38
CA LYS A 321 -6.85 45.79 -20.46
C LYS A 321 -7.76 45.72 -19.25
N TYR A 322 -8.36 44.57 -19.00
CA TYR A 322 -9.31 44.39 -17.91
C TYR A 322 -8.86 43.27 -16.99
N VAL A 323 -8.91 43.51 -15.68
CA VAL A 323 -8.70 42.47 -14.65
C VAL A 323 -9.98 42.28 -13.87
N ILE A 324 -10.36 41.03 -13.69
CA ILE A 324 -11.44 40.63 -12.80
C ILE A 324 -10.87 40.08 -11.49
N TYR A 325 -11.68 40.16 -10.43
CA TYR A 325 -11.32 39.76 -9.07
C TYR A 325 -12.40 38.83 -8.53
N LEU A 326 -12.12 37.52 -8.51
CA LEU A 326 -12.90 36.56 -7.75
C LEU A 326 -12.51 36.67 -6.28
N SER A 327 -13.50 36.77 -5.39
CA SER A 327 -13.31 36.75 -3.93
C SER A 327 -14.22 35.70 -3.29
N PHE A 328 -13.60 34.82 -2.51
CA PHE A 328 -14.21 33.70 -1.80
C PHE A 328 -14.07 33.94 -0.30
N PHE A 329 -15.21 33.93 0.41
CA PHE A 329 -15.19 34.07 1.86
C PHE A 329 -16.42 33.43 2.51
N ARG A 330 -16.30 33.21 3.82
CA ARG A 330 -17.40 32.85 4.69
C ARG A 330 -17.82 34.08 5.50
N GLU A 331 -19.10 34.40 5.48
CA GLU A 331 -19.70 35.53 6.19
C GLU A 331 -20.63 35.02 7.29
N GLU A 332 -20.34 35.38 8.54
CA GLU A 332 -21.17 35.11 9.73
C GLU A 332 -21.25 36.40 10.57
N ASP A 333 -22.43 36.76 11.07
CA ASP A 333 -22.69 37.99 11.84
C ASP A 333 -22.12 39.29 11.20
N ASN A 334 -22.16 39.39 9.86
CA ASN A 334 -21.57 40.46 9.04
C ASN A 334 -20.04 40.60 9.16
N SER A 335 -19.36 39.56 9.65
CA SER A 335 -17.91 39.46 9.74
C SER A 335 -17.41 38.39 8.76
N LYS A 336 -16.28 38.64 8.10
CA LYS A 336 -15.65 37.63 7.25
C LYS A 336 -14.76 36.70 8.06
N ILE A 337 -14.92 35.40 7.87
CA ILE A 337 -14.11 34.33 8.46
C ILE A 337 -13.11 33.84 7.40
N PRO A 338 -11.81 33.79 7.73
CA PRO A 338 -10.80 33.18 6.85
C PRO A 338 -11.10 31.71 6.55
N LEU A 339 -11.12 31.37 5.26
CA LEU A 339 -11.11 29.98 4.78
C LEU A 339 -9.79 29.33 5.20
N GLN A 340 -9.81 28.04 5.56
CA GLN A 340 -8.62 27.30 6.02
C GLN A 340 -8.25 26.19 5.04
N GLU A 341 -9.24 25.47 4.54
CA GLU A 341 -9.08 24.33 3.65
C GLU A 341 -9.06 24.74 2.17
N SER A 342 -8.37 23.96 1.32
CA SER A 342 -8.37 24.15 -0.13
C SER A 342 -9.74 23.94 -0.77
N PHE A 343 -9.98 24.62 -1.89
CA PHE A 343 -11.10 24.40 -2.80
C PHE A 343 -10.61 24.52 -4.25
N TYR A 344 -11.39 24.04 -5.21
CA TYR A 344 -10.94 23.95 -6.62
C TYR A 344 -11.85 24.77 -7.53
N VAL A 345 -11.25 25.48 -8.48
CA VAL A 345 -11.94 26.33 -9.45
C VAL A 345 -11.62 25.82 -10.85
N ASP A 346 -12.66 25.56 -11.64
CA ASP A 346 -12.55 24.91 -12.94
C ASP A 346 -13.41 25.64 -13.99
N GLY A 347 -12.73 26.23 -14.97
CA GLY A 347 -13.33 27.04 -16.03
C GLY A 347 -13.94 28.35 -15.52
N LEU A 348 -13.76 29.42 -16.30
CA LEU A 348 -14.55 30.63 -16.17
C LEU A 348 -15.00 31.08 -17.57
N TYR A 349 -16.31 31.03 -17.82
CA TYR A 349 -16.86 30.98 -19.18
C TYR A 349 -18.16 31.76 -19.36
N VAL A 350 -18.46 32.01 -20.63
CA VAL A 350 -19.70 32.64 -21.12
C VAL A 350 -20.35 31.72 -22.15
N VAL A 351 -21.63 31.94 -22.48
CA VAL A 351 -22.42 31.03 -23.33
C VAL A 351 -22.81 31.72 -24.64
N SER A 352 -22.58 31.04 -25.77
CA SER A 352 -22.73 31.56 -27.16
C SER A 352 -23.34 30.49 -28.10
N PRO A 353 -23.76 30.77 -29.33
CA PRO A 353 -24.28 29.75 -30.29
C PRO A 353 -23.18 29.03 -31.11
N VAL A 354 -23.41 27.74 -31.48
CA VAL A 354 -22.40 26.80 -32.06
C VAL A 354 -22.20 26.88 -33.59
N LEU A 355 -20.95 26.68 -34.07
CA LEU A 355 -20.55 26.33 -35.47
C LEU A 355 -19.39 25.27 -35.46
N ALA A 356 -18.99 24.62 -36.58
CA ALA A 356 -18.56 23.17 -36.54
C ALA A 356 -17.24 22.66 -37.23
N VAL A 357 -16.56 21.64 -36.62
CA VAL A 357 -15.96 20.34 -37.16
C VAL A 357 -14.43 20.11 -37.56
N GLU A 358 -13.88 18.88 -37.25
CA GLU A 358 -12.65 18.07 -37.71
C GLU A 358 -11.21 18.19 -37.04
N LYS A 359 -10.24 17.21 -36.92
CA LYS A 359 -10.08 15.69 -37.04
C LYS A 359 -8.64 15.08 -36.66
N THR A 360 -8.50 13.74 -36.38
CA THR A 360 -7.27 12.79 -36.43
C THR A 360 -6.12 12.87 -35.35
N VAL A 361 -5.17 11.92 -35.06
CA VAL A 361 -4.66 10.58 -35.60
C VAL A 361 -3.89 9.66 -34.52
N GLU A 362 -3.31 8.48 -34.91
CA GLU A 362 -2.65 7.36 -34.11
C GLU A 362 -1.12 7.51 -33.70
N LYS A 363 -0.24 6.58 -33.16
CA LYS A 363 -0.04 5.09 -32.79
C LYS A 363 1.33 4.96 -31.95
N PRO A 364 2.07 3.82 -31.60
CA PRO A 364 1.95 2.32 -31.53
C PRO A 364 2.56 1.62 -30.22
N GLU A 365 3.28 0.46 -30.25
CA GLU A 365 3.70 -0.43 -29.07
C GLU A 365 5.08 -1.20 -29.14
N VAL A 366 5.61 -1.76 -28.00
CA VAL A 366 6.57 -2.92 -27.81
C VAL A 366 6.43 -3.59 -26.39
N THR A 367 6.99 -4.81 -26.10
CA THR A 367 6.82 -5.67 -24.86
C THR A 367 8.10 -6.44 -24.35
N GLU A 368 8.19 -6.85 -23.06
CA GLU A 368 9.31 -7.63 -22.42
C GLU A 368 8.91 -8.79 -21.43
N LYS A 369 9.86 -9.54 -20.81
CA LYS A 369 9.65 -10.74 -19.93
C LYS A 369 10.82 -11.15 -18.97
N PRO A 370 10.55 -11.80 -17.78
CA PRO A 370 11.18 -11.48 -16.47
C PRO A 370 12.07 -12.53 -15.75
N ILE A 371 12.67 -12.15 -14.59
CA ILE A 371 13.68 -12.88 -13.78
C ILE A 371 13.30 -13.02 -12.26
N GLN A 372 14.13 -13.70 -11.44
CA GLN A 372 13.95 -14.05 -9.99
C GLN A 372 14.94 -13.34 -9.03
N VAL A 373 14.67 -13.40 -7.72
CA VAL A 373 15.22 -12.50 -6.66
C VAL A 373 15.96 -13.22 -5.50
N VAL A 374 16.91 -12.54 -4.85
CA VAL A 374 17.64 -12.93 -3.61
C VAL A 374 17.37 -11.90 -2.48
N LYS A 375 17.82 -12.09 -1.23
CA LYS A 375 17.55 -11.17 -0.09
C LYS A 375 18.77 -10.31 0.27
N ALA A 376 18.57 -9.00 0.47
CA ALA A 376 19.62 -7.99 0.68
C ALA A 376 20.03 -7.76 2.16
N PRO A 377 21.18 -7.09 2.43
CA PRO A 377 21.60 -6.61 3.75
C PRO A 377 20.91 -5.28 4.13
N LYS A 378 21.19 -4.76 5.34
CA LYS A 378 20.67 -3.46 5.81
C LYS A 378 21.79 -2.42 5.93
N GLY A 379 21.49 -1.16 5.62
CA GLY A 379 22.43 -0.04 5.76
C GLY A 379 21.78 1.33 5.61
N LEU A 380 22.61 2.38 5.56
CA LEU A 380 22.23 3.75 5.17
C LEU A 380 22.64 3.96 3.71
N TYR A 381 21.67 4.10 2.81
CA TYR A 381 21.92 4.23 1.38
C TYR A 381 22.53 5.60 1.04
N ILE A 382 23.62 5.57 0.29
CA ILE A 382 24.20 6.75 -0.37
C ILE A 382 23.51 6.94 -1.73
N TRP A 383 23.23 5.83 -2.41
CA TRP A 383 22.50 5.71 -3.67
C TRP A 383 21.76 4.36 -3.70
N SER A 384 20.56 4.35 -4.24
CA SER A 384 19.68 3.18 -4.42
C SER A 384 19.98 2.42 -5.73
N MET A 385 20.30 3.15 -6.81
CA MET A 385 20.39 2.67 -8.20
C MET A 385 19.03 2.33 -8.85
N ASP A 386 17.94 2.94 -8.38
CA ASP A 386 16.55 2.51 -8.60
C ASP A 386 15.75 3.36 -9.59
N THR A 387 16.26 4.53 -10.01
CA THR A 387 15.50 5.45 -10.87
C THR A 387 16.32 5.96 -12.05
N GLU A 388 15.65 6.23 -13.17
CA GLU A 388 16.32 6.86 -14.33
C GLU A 388 16.88 8.25 -13.99
N GLU A 389 16.21 9.00 -13.09
CA GLU A 389 16.70 10.30 -12.61
C GLU A 389 18.05 10.16 -11.88
N GLU A 390 18.11 9.27 -10.89
CA GLU A 390 19.34 8.92 -10.18
C GLU A 390 20.46 8.48 -11.14
N ILE A 391 20.17 7.51 -12.01
CA ILE A 391 21.10 6.95 -12.99
C ILE A 391 21.61 8.02 -13.96
N SER A 392 20.76 8.98 -14.35
CA SER A 392 21.15 10.09 -15.24
C SER A 392 22.19 11.04 -14.64
N THR A 393 22.36 11.06 -13.32
CA THR A 393 23.37 11.89 -12.64
C THR A 393 24.77 11.27 -12.69
N PHE A 394 24.88 9.96 -12.95
CA PHE A 394 26.12 9.22 -12.90
C PHE A 394 26.96 9.37 -14.18
N ASN A 395 28.28 9.28 -14.05
CA ASN A 395 29.21 9.48 -15.17
C ASN A 395 30.12 8.27 -15.39
N ASN A 396 30.40 7.89 -16.64
CA ASN A 396 31.23 6.73 -16.96
C ASN A 396 32.75 6.97 -16.90
N ASP A 397 33.20 8.14 -16.42
CA ASP A 397 34.60 8.61 -16.39
C ASP A 397 35.34 8.37 -17.73
N ASN A 398 34.65 8.66 -18.83
CA ASN A 398 35.13 8.50 -20.21
C ASN A 398 35.46 7.05 -20.62
N THR A 399 35.04 6.04 -19.86
CA THR A 399 35.21 4.61 -20.23
C THR A 399 34.27 4.18 -21.37
N GLY A 400 33.25 4.99 -21.70
CA GLY A 400 32.31 4.72 -22.78
C GLY A 400 31.25 3.68 -22.46
N ALA A 401 31.13 3.25 -21.20
CA ALA A 401 30.03 2.42 -20.73
C ALA A 401 28.70 3.20 -20.71
N THR A 402 27.58 2.50 -20.87
CA THR A 402 26.22 3.06 -20.71
C THR A 402 25.51 2.42 -19.52
N PHE A 403 24.50 3.11 -19.02
CA PHE A 403 23.72 2.72 -17.85
C PHE A 403 22.24 2.70 -18.23
N GLU A 404 21.52 1.68 -17.76
CA GLU A 404 20.10 1.45 -18.04
C GLU A 404 19.41 1.02 -16.74
N LEU A 405 18.13 1.39 -16.57
CA LEU A 405 17.33 0.89 -15.47
C LEU A 405 16.91 -0.58 -15.73
N ASP A 406 16.84 -1.39 -14.68
CA ASP A 406 16.48 -2.81 -14.74
C ASP A 406 15.45 -3.16 -13.67
N THR A 407 14.20 -3.32 -14.08
CA THR A 407 13.07 -3.71 -13.23
C THR A 407 12.88 -5.24 -13.12
N GLU A 408 13.82 -6.04 -13.63
CA GLU A 408 13.79 -7.50 -13.59
C GLU A 408 14.86 -8.11 -12.67
N HIS A 409 16.00 -7.42 -12.50
CA HIS A 409 17.16 -7.88 -11.73
C HIS A 409 17.46 -6.94 -10.55
N PHE A 410 16.68 -7.00 -9.48
CA PHE A 410 16.94 -6.26 -8.23
C PHE A 410 16.88 -7.16 -6.98
N ILE A 411 17.44 -6.67 -5.87
CA ILE A 411 17.53 -7.37 -4.56
C ILE A 411 16.81 -6.62 -3.42
N GLN A 412 16.50 -5.34 -3.64
CA GLN A 412 15.85 -4.38 -2.73
C GLN A 412 15.09 -3.34 -3.59
N GLY A 413 14.49 -2.30 -3.00
CA GLY A 413 13.80 -1.27 -3.75
C GLY A 413 12.74 -1.77 -4.76
N THR A 414 12.90 -1.30 -6.00
CA THR A 414 11.98 -1.41 -7.13
C THR A 414 12.68 -1.74 -8.46
N ALA A 415 13.98 -1.50 -8.58
CA ALA A 415 14.79 -1.70 -9.78
C ALA A 415 16.29 -1.77 -9.43
N SER A 416 17.16 -1.89 -10.44
CA SER A 416 18.61 -1.70 -10.29
C SER A 416 19.23 -1.03 -11.52
N MET A 417 20.50 -0.62 -11.42
CA MET A 417 21.23 -0.11 -12.58
C MET A 417 21.97 -1.24 -13.29
N LYS A 418 21.54 -1.55 -14.51
CA LYS A 418 22.28 -2.37 -15.48
C LYS A 418 23.42 -1.53 -16.06
N ILE A 419 24.64 -2.06 -15.98
CA ILE A 419 25.85 -1.47 -16.55
C ILE A 419 26.22 -2.22 -17.83
N LEU A 420 26.43 -1.47 -18.91
CA LEU A 420 26.85 -1.96 -20.23
C LEU A 420 28.30 -1.53 -20.53
N PRO A 421 29.30 -2.42 -20.38
CA PRO A 421 30.69 -2.13 -20.71
C PRO A 421 30.94 -1.79 -22.18
N SER A 422 31.89 -0.89 -22.45
CA SER A 422 32.29 -0.49 -23.81
C SER A 422 33.11 -1.53 -24.59
N GLY A 423 33.45 -2.67 -23.99
CA GLY A 423 34.27 -3.74 -24.57
C GLY A 423 35.70 -3.36 -24.95
N SER A 424 36.13 -2.11 -24.66
CA SER A 424 37.34 -1.52 -25.22
C SER A 424 38.15 -0.67 -24.24
N ALA A 425 37.51 -0.11 -23.20
CA ALA A 425 38.23 0.49 -22.08
C ALA A 425 38.91 -0.59 -21.20
N PRO A 426 40.13 -0.37 -20.68
CA PRO A 426 40.80 -1.33 -19.78
C PRO A 426 40.07 -1.60 -18.46
N GLU A 427 39.08 -0.77 -18.11
CA GLU A 427 38.16 -0.93 -16.99
C GLU A 427 36.85 -0.21 -17.32
N THR A 428 35.74 -0.69 -16.77
CA THR A 428 34.45 0.01 -16.75
C THR A 428 34.37 0.87 -15.49
N LYS A 429 33.80 2.07 -15.57
CA LYS A 429 33.68 2.96 -14.40
C LYS A 429 32.30 3.55 -14.25
N VAL A 430 31.96 3.86 -13.01
CA VAL A 430 30.80 4.66 -12.62
C VAL A 430 31.26 5.68 -11.58
N ALA A 431 30.99 6.96 -11.82
CA ALA A 431 31.31 8.06 -10.92
C ALA A 431 30.03 8.67 -10.35
N LEU A 432 30.00 8.82 -9.03
CA LEU A 432 28.84 9.15 -8.20
C LEU A 432 29.20 10.34 -7.31
N ASN A 433 28.33 11.32 -7.13
CA ASN A 433 28.56 12.34 -6.09
C ASN A 433 28.14 11.80 -4.72
N ILE A 434 28.74 12.26 -3.63
CA ILE A 434 28.21 11.98 -2.28
C ILE A 434 27.15 13.05 -1.98
N PRO A 435 25.91 12.68 -1.62
CA PRO A 435 24.89 13.62 -1.14
C PRO A 435 25.38 14.44 0.07
N GLU A 436 24.95 15.71 0.16
CA GLU A 436 25.49 16.68 1.13
C GLU A 436 25.15 16.33 2.59
N ASP A 437 23.99 15.74 2.81
CA ASP A 437 23.53 15.15 4.07
C ASP A 437 24.35 13.90 4.44
N MET A 438 24.59 12.99 3.49
CA MET A 438 25.36 11.76 3.68
C MET A 438 26.85 11.97 4.00
N LEU A 439 27.39 13.19 3.80
CA LEU A 439 28.78 13.52 4.15
C LEU A 439 29.10 13.26 5.63
N LYS A 440 28.15 13.52 6.53
CA LYS A 440 28.35 13.35 7.97
C LYS A 440 28.54 11.87 8.33
N ASP A 441 27.70 11.00 7.79
CA ASP A 441 27.75 9.57 8.10
C ASP A 441 28.88 8.88 7.33
N TRP A 442 29.21 9.33 6.12
CA TRP A 442 30.44 8.95 5.40
C TRP A 442 31.72 9.25 6.20
N ALA A 443 31.79 10.39 6.90
CA ALA A 443 32.94 10.73 7.74
C ALA A 443 33.17 9.75 8.91
N ASN A 444 32.11 9.04 9.32
CA ASN A 444 32.12 8.06 10.42
C ASN A 444 32.11 6.60 9.93
N ALA A 445 31.94 6.38 8.63
CA ALA A 445 31.95 5.05 8.03
C ALA A 445 33.37 4.47 7.99
N GLU A 446 33.54 3.22 8.46
CA GLU A 446 34.80 2.48 8.27
C GLU A 446 34.82 1.69 6.95
N GLU A 447 33.65 1.41 6.37
CA GLU A 447 33.49 0.69 5.12
C GLU A 447 32.20 1.08 4.41
N VAL A 448 32.12 0.79 3.12
CA VAL A 448 30.94 1.00 2.25
C VAL A 448 30.72 -0.28 1.45
N VAL A 449 29.45 -0.66 1.25
CA VAL A 449 29.04 -1.89 0.57
C VAL A 449 28.23 -1.56 -0.68
N LEU A 450 28.47 -2.33 -1.74
CA LEU A 450 27.80 -2.26 -3.03
C LEU A 450 27.19 -3.63 -3.33
N ASN A 451 25.88 -3.76 -3.61
CA ASN A 451 25.37 -5.02 -4.15
C ASN A 451 25.65 -5.11 -5.65
N LEU A 452 26.08 -6.28 -6.11
CA LEU A 452 26.51 -6.56 -7.48
C LEU A 452 25.91 -7.88 -7.97
N TYR A 453 25.15 -7.83 -9.05
CA TYR A 453 24.64 -9.02 -9.73
C TYR A 453 25.54 -9.43 -10.90
N ILE A 454 25.94 -10.69 -10.92
CA ILE A 454 26.72 -11.30 -12.00
C ILE A 454 25.84 -12.37 -12.68
N PRO A 455 25.41 -12.18 -13.94
CA PRO A 455 24.61 -13.18 -14.65
C PRO A 455 25.31 -14.53 -14.79
N GLU A 456 24.57 -15.65 -14.65
CA GLU A 456 25.13 -17.02 -14.75
C GLU A 456 25.85 -17.32 -16.08
N ALA A 457 25.49 -16.61 -17.16
CA ALA A 457 26.08 -16.77 -18.48
C ALA A 457 27.38 -15.98 -18.72
N ALA A 458 27.83 -15.17 -17.75
CA ALA A 458 29.01 -14.32 -17.88
C ALA A 458 30.31 -15.15 -17.98
N LYS A 459 31.10 -14.89 -19.02
CA LYS A 459 32.40 -15.54 -19.33
C LYS A 459 33.57 -14.70 -18.83
N LEU A 460 33.40 -13.38 -18.77
CA LEU A 460 34.34 -12.41 -18.21
C LEU A 460 33.63 -11.57 -17.13
N PRO A 461 33.25 -12.19 -15.99
CA PRO A 461 32.67 -11.44 -14.88
C PRO A 461 33.68 -10.46 -14.26
N PRO A 462 33.22 -9.35 -13.66
CA PRO A 462 34.09 -8.47 -12.91
C PRO A 462 34.72 -9.20 -11.72
N SER A 463 36.04 -9.08 -11.59
CA SER A 463 36.88 -9.74 -10.57
C SER A 463 37.88 -8.79 -9.90
N MET A 464 37.80 -7.51 -10.21
CA MET A 464 38.59 -6.42 -9.65
C MET A 464 37.64 -5.26 -9.41
N PHE A 465 37.62 -4.80 -8.16
CA PHE A 465 36.76 -3.72 -7.70
C PHE A 465 37.62 -2.68 -6.99
N PHE A 466 37.56 -1.45 -7.47
CA PHE A 466 38.27 -0.31 -6.89
C PHE A 466 37.32 0.86 -6.68
N MET A 467 37.49 1.59 -5.59
CA MET A 467 36.73 2.79 -5.25
C MET A 467 37.69 3.94 -4.98
N GLY A 468 37.75 4.90 -5.90
CA GLY A 468 38.47 6.17 -5.76
C GLY A 468 37.59 7.29 -5.23
N MET A 469 38.21 8.39 -4.78
CA MET A 469 37.50 9.59 -4.29
C MET A 469 38.24 10.88 -4.66
N ALA A 470 37.49 11.91 -5.03
CA ALA A 470 38.00 13.26 -5.26
C ALA A 470 37.17 14.33 -4.51
N ASP A 471 37.84 15.40 -4.09
CA ASP A 471 37.24 16.65 -3.63
C ASP A 471 37.07 17.56 -4.86
N LEU A 472 35.88 18.13 -5.03
CA LEU A 472 35.52 19.03 -6.12
C LEU A 472 35.17 20.44 -5.61
N SER A 473 35.23 20.68 -4.29
CA SER A 473 34.79 21.92 -3.64
C SER A 473 35.49 23.17 -4.18
N ASP A 474 36.80 23.06 -4.42
CA ASP A 474 37.68 24.10 -4.96
C ASP A 474 38.20 23.73 -6.37
N GLY A 475 37.45 22.91 -7.10
CA GLY A 475 37.90 22.20 -8.30
C GLY A 475 38.49 20.82 -7.99
N TRP A 476 38.72 20.01 -9.03
CA TRP A 476 39.06 18.59 -8.87
C TRP A 476 40.43 18.36 -8.22
N ALA A 477 40.44 17.67 -7.08
CA ALA A 477 41.62 17.19 -6.38
C ALA A 477 41.41 15.75 -5.90
N TRP A 478 42.33 14.85 -6.24
CA TRP A 478 42.29 13.46 -5.77
C TRP A 478 42.46 13.38 -4.24
N VAL A 479 41.63 12.57 -3.58
CA VAL A 479 41.70 12.30 -2.13
C VAL A 479 42.47 11.01 -1.88
N ASP A 480 41.91 9.86 -2.28
CA ASP A 480 42.50 8.54 -2.10
C ASP A 480 41.74 7.47 -2.92
N GLY A 481 42.16 6.20 -2.84
CA GLY A 481 41.34 5.10 -3.34
C GLY A 481 41.74 3.72 -2.83
N VAL A 482 40.77 2.80 -2.80
CA VAL A 482 40.86 1.49 -2.13
C VAL A 482 40.36 0.36 -3.03
N PHE A 483 40.90 -0.86 -2.83
CA PHE A 483 40.45 -2.08 -3.53
C PHE A 483 39.60 -2.93 -2.59
N SER A 484 38.62 -3.66 -3.13
CA SER A 484 37.91 -4.70 -2.39
C SER A 484 38.65 -6.04 -2.47
N GLU A 485 38.65 -6.80 -1.38
CA GLU A 485 39.09 -8.21 -1.35
C GLU A 485 37.93 -9.20 -1.59
N THR A 486 36.70 -8.71 -1.82
CA THR A 486 35.52 -9.57 -2.06
C THR A 486 35.73 -10.50 -3.26
N LYS A 487 35.54 -11.80 -3.04
CA LYS A 487 35.45 -12.81 -4.10
C LYS A 487 34.00 -13.00 -4.51
N THR A 488 33.75 -12.97 -5.80
CA THR A 488 32.41 -13.04 -6.36
C THR A 488 32.02 -14.41 -6.90
N VAL A 489 30.72 -14.64 -7.00
CA VAL A 489 30.06 -15.79 -7.63
C VAL A 489 28.95 -15.29 -8.57
N PRO A 490 28.43 -16.12 -9.49
CA PRO A 490 27.17 -15.82 -10.18
C PRO A 490 26.01 -15.57 -9.21
N GLY A 491 25.08 -14.71 -9.59
CA GLY A 491 24.04 -14.18 -8.71
C GLY A 491 24.47 -12.88 -8.01
N TRP A 492 23.84 -12.58 -6.88
CA TRP A 492 24.09 -11.37 -6.09
C TRP A 492 25.30 -11.52 -5.14
N ASN A 493 26.08 -10.44 -5.02
CA ASN A 493 27.29 -10.33 -4.22
C ASN A 493 27.30 -9.00 -3.45
N HIS A 494 28.01 -8.96 -2.32
CA HIS A 494 28.22 -7.72 -1.53
C HIS A 494 29.70 -7.32 -1.60
N ILE A 495 30.02 -6.31 -2.39
CA ILE A 495 31.39 -5.82 -2.59
C ILE A 495 31.70 -4.81 -1.49
N VAL A 496 32.67 -5.12 -0.62
CA VAL A 496 32.98 -4.30 0.57
C VAL A 496 34.24 -3.48 0.32
N PHE A 497 34.18 -2.17 0.56
CA PHE A 497 35.29 -1.22 0.44
C PHE A 497 35.58 -0.58 1.80
N ALA A 498 36.66 -0.97 2.47
CA ALA A 498 37.12 -0.31 3.70
C ALA A 498 37.68 1.10 3.37
N LEU A 499 37.22 2.14 4.05
CA LEU A 499 37.58 3.53 3.73
C LEU A 499 38.97 3.91 4.29
N SER A 500 39.77 4.60 3.48
CA SER A 500 41.04 5.15 3.95
C SER A 500 40.82 6.30 4.94
N ASP A 501 41.79 6.52 5.83
CA ASP A 501 41.79 7.67 6.73
C ASP A 501 41.70 9.01 5.99
N ASN A 502 42.02 9.09 4.70
CA ASN A 502 41.87 10.33 3.92
C ASN A 502 40.46 10.45 3.32
N MET A 503 39.84 9.33 2.91
CA MET A 503 38.46 9.31 2.41
C MET A 503 37.46 9.73 3.49
N LYS A 504 37.75 9.43 4.76
CA LYS A 504 36.95 9.85 5.93
C LYS A 504 37.06 11.36 6.27
N LYS A 505 38.02 12.11 5.70
CA LYS A 505 38.27 13.54 6.03
C LYS A 505 37.47 14.51 5.14
N VAL A 506 36.16 14.34 5.05
CA VAL A 506 35.27 15.27 4.34
C VAL A 506 35.02 16.57 5.11
N LYS A 507 34.64 17.64 4.39
CA LYS A 507 34.28 18.96 4.93
C LYS A 507 32.76 19.14 4.93
N GLU A 508 32.22 19.84 5.93
CA GLU A 508 30.85 20.36 5.93
C GLU A 508 30.63 21.30 4.71
N GLY A 509 29.58 21.07 3.93
CA GLY A 509 29.32 21.77 2.67
C GLY A 509 30.33 21.49 1.53
N GLY A 510 31.21 20.51 1.70
CA GLY A 510 32.15 20.08 0.65
C GLY A 510 31.47 19.25 -0.43
N LYS A 511 32.08 19.16 -1.62
CA LYS A 511 31.57 18.37 -2.74
C LYS A 511 32.56 17.27 -3.08
N TYR A 512 32.10 16.02 -3.07
CA TYR A 512 32.95 14.85 -3.25
C TYR A 512 32.35 13.90 -4.29
N THR A 513 33.22 13.29 -5.09
CA THR A 513 32.84 12.32 -6.12
C THR A 513 33.60 11.01 -5.90
N ILE A 514 32.84 9.91 -5.79
CA ILE A 514 33.31 8.53 -5.75
C ILE A 514 33.52 8.05 -7.19
N TYR A 515 34.54 7.23 -7.43
CA TYR A 515 34.82 6.58 -8.70
C TYR A 515 34.93 5.06 -8.52
N LEU A 516 33.84 4.34 -8.79
CA LEU A 516 33.85 2.88 -8.85
C LEU A 516 34.49 2.42 -10.17
N ALA A 517 35.37 1.41 -10.12
CA ALA A 517 36.02 0.82 -11.28
C ALA A 517 35.99 -0.71 -11.23
N PHE A 518 35.65 -1.32 -12.37
CA PHE A 518 35.37 -2.73 -12.56
C PHE A 518 36.21 -3.30 -13.72
N ALA A 519 36.86 -4.44 -13.51
CA ALA A 519 37.55 -5.19 -14.56
C ALA A 519 37.62 -6.69 -14.23
N THR A 520 37.94 -7.53 -15.22
CA THR A 520 38.48 -8.88 -14.96
C THR A 520 40.02 -8.79 -14.96
N LEU A 521 40.71 -9.65 -14.20
CA LEU A 521 42.16 -9.80 -14.27
C LEU A 521 42.57 -11.10 -14.97
N ASP A 522 43.61 -11.06 -15.79
CA ASP A 522 44.24 -12.27 -16.35
C ASP A 522 45.16 -12.99 -15.34
N GLU A 523 45.67 -14.17 -15.70
CA GLU A 523 46.60 -14.96 -14.86
C GLU A 523 47.92 -14.23 -14.51
N SER A 524 48.21 -13.10 -15.15
CA SER A 524 49.38 -12.25 -14.90
C SER A 524 49.03 -10.94 -14.17
N GLY A 525 47.76 -10.72 -13.82
CA GLY A 525 47.28 -9.52 -13.13
C GLY A 525 47.02 -8.31 -14.04
N ASN A 526 47.00 -8.48 -15.37
CA ASN A 526 46.62 -7.40 -16.28
C ASN A 526 45.09 -7.25 -16.33
N LYS A 527 44.60 -6.02 -16.49
CA LYS A 527 43.16 -5.77 -16.68
C LYS A 527 42.71 -6.23 -18.07
N VAL A 528 41.62 -6.97 -18.11
CA VAL A 528 40.90 -7.37 -19.32
C VAL A 528 39.61 -6.53 -19.40
N PRO A 529 39.31 -5.88 -20.55
CA PRO A 529 38.06 -5.17 -20.75
C PRO A 529 36.84 -6.08 -20.52
N LEU A 530 35.87 -5.59 -19.74
CA LEU A 530 34.56 -6.23 -19.61
C LEU A 530 33.77 -6.06 -20.91
N THR A 531 33.03 -7.10 -21.31
CA THR A 531 32.25 -7.13 -22.56
C THR A 531 30.80 -7.60 -22.38
N GLU A 532 30.41 -7.93 -21.16
CA GLU A 532 29.13 -8.54 -20.80
C GLU A 532 28.47 -7.69 -19.68
N PRO A 533 27.14 -7.51 -19.68
CA PRO A 533 26.45 -6.69 -18.69
C PRO A 533 26.47 -7.31 -17.29
N PHE A 534 26.33 -6.44 -16.29
CA PHE A 534 26.15 -6.76 -14.88
C PHE A 534 25.34 -5.63 -14.22
N ASN A 535 24.71 -5.89 -13.08
CA ASN A 535 23.90 -4.87 -12.40
C ASN A 535 24.53 -4.47 -11.07
N ILE A 536 24.27 -3.23 -10.64
CA ILE A 536 24.47 -2.80 -9.26
C ILE A 536 23.18 -2.22 -8.68
N ASP A 537 23.00 -2.48 -7.39
CA ASP A 537 21.80 -2.18 -6.63
C ASP A 537 22.26 -1.80 -5.21
N GLY A 538 22.03 -0.57 -4.80
CA GLY A 538 22.48 -0.03 -3.52
C GLY A 538 24.01 0.17 -3.40
N LEU A 539 24.42 1.41 -3.17
CA LEU A 539 25.70 1.73 -2.52
C LEU A 539 25.39 2.31 -1.13
N PHE A 540 25.78 1.63 -0.07
CA PHE A 540 25.36 1.96 1.29
C PHE A 540 26.47 1.85 2.33
N ILE A 541 26.36 2.64 3.39
CA ILE A 541 27.16 2.47 4.62
C ILE A 541 26.47 1.37 5.44
N PRO A 542 27.11 0.22 5.71
CA PRO A 542 26.52 -0.79 6.57
C PRO A 542 26.44 -0.25 8.00
N VAL A 543 25.23 -0.27 8.57
CA VAL A 543 25.04 0.10 9.98
C VAL A 543 25.65 -1.01 10.83
N LYS A 544 26.85 -0.77 11.37
CA LYS A 544 27.45 -1.66 12.35
C LYS A 544 26.53 -1.75 13.55
N GLU A 545 26.06 -2.96 13.83
CA GLU A 545 25.12 -3.23 14.91
C GLU A 545 25.75 -2.80 16.25
N GLU A 546 25.30 -1.67 16.81
CA GLU A 546 25.87 -1.13 18.05
C GLU A 546 25.59 -2.11 19.20
N VAL A 547 26.65 -2.70 19.74
CA VAL A 547 26.55 -3.65 20.85
C VAL A 547 26.40 -2.90 22.16
N VAL A 548 25.19 -2.94 22.72
CA VAL A 548 24.85 -2.35 24.02
C VAL A 548 25.18 -3.35 25.12
N ARG A 549 25.97 -2.90 26.11
CA ARG A 549 26.28 -3.68 27.33
C ARG A 549 25.27 -3.36 28.41
N ASN A 550 24.36 -4.30 28.66
CA ASN A 550 23.35 -4.18 29.70
C ASN A 550 23.82 -4.98 30.92
N TYR A 551 24.06 -4.27 32.03
CA TYR A 551 24.59 -4.86 33.25
C TYR A 551 23.47 -5.51 34.08
N ILE A 552 23.57 -6.82 34.30
CA ILE A 552 22.68 -7.60 35.19
C ILE A 552 23.04 -7.30 36.66
N TRP A 553 24.33 -7.10 36.91
CA TRP A 553 24.89 -6.63 38.18
C TRP A 553 25.93 -5.54 37.86
N SER A 554 25.94 -4.44 38.59
CA SER A 554 26.91 -3.35 38.41
C SER A 554 28.13 -3.49 39.31
N MET A 555 28.04 -4.21 40.42
CA MET A 555 29.10 -4.39 41.44
C MET A 555 29.51 -3.09 42.16
N ASP A 556 28.71 -2.02 42.05
CA ASP A 556 29.11 -0.67 42.47
C ASP A 556 28.27 -0.06 43.60
N THR A 557 27.19 -0.72 44.06
CA THR A 557 26.34 -0.21 45.16
C THR A 557 26.40 -1.06 46.44
N PRO A 558 26.37 -0.45 47.64
CA PRO A 558 26.30 -1.20 48.90
C PRO A 558 25.04 -2.07 49.02
N GLU A 559 23.92 -1.59 48.48
CA GLU A 559 22.62 -2.25 48.49
C GLU A 559 22.64 -3.57 47.69
N GLU A 560 23.30 -3.57 46.53
CA GLU A 560 23.49 -4.76 45.69
C GLU A 560 24.41 -5.78 46.37
N LEU A 561 25.60 -5.36 46.83
CA LEU A 561 26.56 -6.24 47.50
C LEU A 561 25.99 -6.88 48.78
N ALA A 562 25.07 -6.19 49.47
CA ALA A 562 24.36 -6.74 50.63
C ALA A 562 23.41 -7.91 50.30
N THR A 563 23.12 -8.18 49.02
CA THR A 563 22.34 -9.35 48.57
C THR A 563 23.21 -10.59 48.27
N PHE A 564 24.53 -10.42 48.17
CA PHE A 564 25.46 -11.48 47.79
C PHE A 564 25.90 -12.32 48.99
N ASP A 565 26.16 -13.60 48.73
CA ASP A 565 26.63 -14.58 49.70
C ASP A 565 27.92 -15.26 49.19
N ASN A 566 28.75 -15.83 50.07
CA ASN A 566 29.97 -16.54 49.70
C ASN A 566 29.79 -18.06 49.59
N ASP A 567 28.56 -18.58 49.64
CA ASP A 567 28.22 -20.01 49.60
C ASP A 567 29.10 -20.84 50.58
N ASN A 568 29.30 -20.28 51.77
CA ASN A 568 30.11 -20.81 52.87
C ASN A 568 31.62 -20.96 52.58
N THR A 569 32.18 -20.34 51.53
CA THR A 569 33.65 -20.36 51.29
C THR A 569 34.44 -19.39 52.17
N GLY A 570 33.75 -18.54 52.94
CA GLY A 570 34.38 -17.59 53.87
C GLY A 570 35.07 -16.40 53.20
N ALA A 571 34.77 -16.13 51.94
CA ALA A 571 35.28 -14.96 51.23
C ALA A 571 34.59 -13.67 51.72
N ASN A 572 35.30 -12.54 51.63
CA ASN A 572 34.82 -11.22 52.03
C ASN A 572 34.66 -10.32 50.79
N PHE A 573 33.59 -9.52 50.74
CA PHE A 573 33.27 -8.63 49.62
C PHE A 573 33.24 -7.18 50.10
N GLU A 574 33.91 -6.28 49.39
CA GLU A 574 34.01 -4.86 49.70
C GLU A 574 33.88 -4.04 48.41
N LEU A 575 33.32 -2.83 48.45
CA LEU A 575 33.45 -1.89 47.33
C LEU A 575 34.87 -1.31 47.28
N SER A 576 35.35 -1.00 46.08
CA SER A 576 36.62 -0.31 45.83
C SER A 576 36.52 0.64 44.64
N GLU A 577 37.05 1.84 44.82
CA GLU A 577 37.24 2.85 43.78
C GLU A 577 38.58 2.65 43.01
N ASP A 578 39.42 1.68 43.42
CA ASP A 578 40.81 1.54 42.93
C ASP A 578 40.87 1.04 41.47
N PHE A 579 39.90 0.22 41.05
CA PHE A 579 39.87 -0.43 39.75
C PHE A 579 38.45 -0.44 39.18
N VAL A 580 38.16 0.50 38.28
CA VAL A 580 36.81 0.72 37.71
C VAL A 580 36.90 0.91 36.20
N VAL A 581 35.95 0.33 35.48
CA VAL A 581 35.68 0.31 34.03
C VAL A 581 34.27 0.85 33.73
N GLN A 582 33.31 0.64 34.63
CA GLN A 582 31.94 1.16 34.54
C GLN A 582 31.39 1.56 35.93
N GLY A 583 30.25 2.24 35.99
CA GLY A 583 29.65 2.64 37.27
C GLY A 583 30.55 3.58 38.09
N THR A 584 30.58 3.38 39.41
CA THR A 584 31.30 4.25 40.37
C THR A 584 32.34 3.53 41.23
N ALA A 585 32.30 2.20 41.32
CA ALA A 585 33.15 1.34 42.13
C ALA A 585 33.10 -0.10 41.56
N SER A 586 33.96 -1.00 42.08
CA SER A 586 33.90 -2.43 41.77
C SER A 586 33.91 -3.29 43.03
N MET A 587 33.45 -4.54 42.93
CA MET A 587 33.46 -5.50 44.02
C MET A 587 34.84 -6.15 44.15
N LYS A 588 35.56 -5.76 45.20
CA LYS A 588 36.76 -6.44 45.68
C LYS A 588 36.39 -7.73 46.39
N VAL A 589 36.77 -8.86 45.80
CA VAL A 589 36.66 -10.20 46.39
C VAL A 589 37.97 -10.54 47.09
N THR A 590 37.89 -10.84 48.40
CA THR A 590 39.04 -11.31 49.20
C THR A 590 38.80 -12.78 49.60
N PRO A 591 39.55 -13.74 49.02
CA PRO A 591 39.49 -15.15 49.38
C PRO A 591 39.81 -15.43 50.86
N SER A 592 39.33 -16.57 51.38
CA SER A 592 39.61 -17.03 52.74
C SER A 592 41.00 -17.66 52.92
N GLY A 593 41.66 -18.09 51.82
CA GLY A 593 42.92 -18.84 51.87
C GLY A 593 42.80 -20.30 52.34
N GLU A 594 41.64 -20.73 52.81
CA GLU A 594 41.39 -22.10 53.31
C GLU A 594 40.44 -22.91 52.43
N ALA A 595 39.45 -22.28 51.79
CA ALA A 595 38.48 -22.97 50.95
C ALA A 595 39.10 -23.43 49.61
N PRO A 596 38.83 -24.67 49.14
CA PRO A 596 39.33 -25.17 47.85
C PRO A 596 38.86 -24.38 46.62
N GLU A 597 37.85 -23.54 46.78
CA GLU A 597 37.39 -22.56 45.78
C GLU A 597 36.82 -21.35 46.52
N THR A 598 36.93 -20.17 45.92
CA THR A 598 36.23 -18.95 46.35
C THR A 598 34.91 -18.88 45.59
N LYS A 599 33.81 -18.48 46.24
CA LYS A 599 32.51 -18.34 45.58
C LYS A 599 31.87 -16.99 45.82
N VAL A 600 30.97 -16.63 44.89
CA VAL A 600 30.02 -15.52 45.01
C VAL A 600 28.66 -16.02 44.54
N ALA A 601 27.62 -15.87 45.35
CA ALA A 601 26.27 -16.36 45.10
C ALA A 601 25.26 -15.20 45.10
N MET A 602 24.68 -14.92 43.93
CA MET A 602 24.03 -13.64 43.59
C MET A 602 22.59 -13.88 43.12
N PRO A 603 21.56 -13.20 43.65
CA PRO A 603 20.22 -13.25 43.09
C PRO A 603 20.20 -12.51 41.73
N ILE A 604 19.50 -13.06 40.73
CA ILE A 604 19.20 -12.30 39.50
C ILE A 604 18.11 -11.27 39.85
N PRO A 605 18.30 -9.97 39.54
CA PRO A 605 17.25 -8.97 39.73
C PRO A 605 15.99 -9.31 38.92
N GLU A 606 14.81 -9.04 39.47
CA GLU A 606 13.51 -9.49 38.92
C GLU A 606 13.22 -8.89 37.53
N ASP A 607 13.65 -7.64 37.33
CA ASP A 607 13.66 -6.90 36.06
C ASP A 607 14.68 -7.42 35.04
N MET A 608 15.79 -8.03 35.50
CA MET A 608 16.85 -8.57 34.63
C MET A 608 16.56 -9.99 34.12
N VAL A 609 15.52 -10.67 34.61
CA VAL A 609 15.14 -12.03 34.18
C VAL A 609 14.75 -12.09 32.69
N GLU A 610 14.08 -11.05 32.18
CA GLU A 610 13.69 -10.96 30.77
C GLU A 610 14.87 -10.63 29.85
N LEU A 611 15.80 -9.78 30.30
CA LEU A 611 17.05 -9.49 29.62
C LEU A 611 17.94 -10.74 29.53
N TRP A 612 17.99 -11.53 30.60
CA TRP A 612 18.72 -12.79 30.67
C TRP A 612 18.15 -13.84 29.71
N SER A 613 16.83 -14.05 29.68
CA SER A 613 16.23 -15.11 28.84
C SER A 613 16.41 -14.87 27.33
N ARG A 614 16.62 -13.61 26.92
CA ARG A 614 17.00 -13.22 25.55
C ARG A 614 18.49 -13.40 25.24
N SER A 615 19.32 -13.73 26.22
CA SER A 615 20.77 -13.74 26.11
C SER A 615 21.34 -15.17 26.09
N ASN A 616 22.25 -15.46 25.14
CA ASN A 616 22.97 -16.74 25.10
C ASN A 616 24.29 -16.72 25.87
N LYS A 617 24.79 -15.54 26.24
CA LYS A 617 26.15 -15.32 26.77
C LYS A 617 26.14 -14.22 27.81
N ILE A 618 26.88 -14.41 28.91
CA ILE A 618 27.13 -13.39 29.94
C ILE A 618 28.64 -13.14 30.04
N THR A 619 29.05 -11.89 30.21
CA THR A 619 30.46 -11.49 30.35
C THR A 619 30.70 -10.73 31.66
N MET A 620 31.81 -11.05 32.33
CA MET A 620 32.28 -10.41 33.57
C MET A 620 33.55 -9.60 33.28
N ASN A 621 33.66 -8.34 33.76
CA ASN A 621 34.96 -7.68 33.81
C ASN A 621 35.71 -8.09 35.09
N LEU A 622 36.96 -8.55 34.95
CA LEU A 622 37.77 -9.07 36.05
C LEU A 622 39.17 -8.44 36.04
N TYR A 623 39.52 -7.73 37.12
CA TYR A 623 40.86 -7.19 37.33
C TYR A 623 41.66 -8.06 38.31
N ILE A 624 42.83 -8.52 37.84
CA ILE A 624 43.81 -9.27 38.63
C ILE A 624 45.00 -8.35 38.97
N PRO A 625 45.24 -8.00 40.25
CA PRO A 625 46.31 -7.08 40.63
C PRO A 625 47.73 -7.55 40.31
N GLU A 626 48.63 -6.60 40.10
CA GLU A 626 50.07 -6.87 40.03
C GLU A 626 50.58 -7.53 41.32
N GLY A 627 51.42 -8.56 41.18
CA GLY A 627 51.97 -9.32 42.31
C GLY A 627 51.10 -10.50 42.78
N THR A 628 49.93 -10.72 42.19
CA THR A 628 49.12 -11.94 42.39
C THR A 628 49.95 -13.19 42.07
N LYS A 629 50.10 -14.11 43.03
CA LYS A 629 50.95 -15.31 42.88
C LYS A 629 50.22 -16.49 42.25
N LEU A 630 48.94 -16.66 42.57
CA LEU A 630 48.06 -17.69 42.04
C LEU A 630 46.89 -17.01 41.34
N ILE A 631 46.98 -16.89 40.03
CA ILE A 631 45.88 -16.38 39.20
C ILE A 631 44.79 -17.47 39.15
N PRO A 632 43.49 -17.14 39.33
CA PRO A 632 42.41 -18.09 39.12
C PRO A 632 42.39 -18.58 37.67
N THR A 633 42.33 -19.90 37.47
CA THR A 633 42.29 -20.58 36.17
C THR A 633 41.06 -21.46 35.99
N MET A 634 40.17 -21.48 36.99
CA MET A 634 38.86 -22.11 36.95
C MET A 634 37.79 -21.06 37.23
N PHE A 635 36.86 -20.91 36.29
CA PHE A 635 35.69 -20.06 36.41
C PHE A 635 34.46 -20.90 36.07
N PHE A 636 33.62 -21.15 37.07
CA PHE A 636 32.36 -21.86 36.93
C PHE A 636 31.19 -20.94 37.26
N PHE A 637 30.10 -21.08 36.51
CA PHE A 637 28.91 -20.25 36.57
C PHE A 637 27.68 -21.16 36.62
N GLY A 638 27.16 -21.39 37.83
CA GLY A 638 25.99 -22.24 38.12
C GLY A 638 24.73 -21.44 38.39
N MET A 639 23.56 -22.07 38.36
CA MET A 639 22.28 -21.43 38.66
C MET A 639 21.26 -22.39 39.28
N ALA A 640 20.45 -21.86 40.19
CA ALA A 640 19.28 -22.51 40.79
C ALA A 640 18.03 -21.62 40.69
N ASP A 641 16.86 -22.25 40.57
CA ASP A 641 15.53 -21.67 40.79
C ASP A 641 15.23 -21.72 42.30
N LEU A 642 14.58 -20.66 42.80
CA LEU A 642 14.23 -20.42 44.21
C LEU A 642 12.74 -20.04 44.36
N THR A 643 11.91 -20.30 43.35
CA THR A 643 10.51 -19.80 43.31
C THR A 643 9.59 -20.54 44.28
N GLU A 644 9.81 -21.84 44.49
CA GLU A 644 9.13 -22.65 45.51
C GLU A 644 10.12 -23.14 46.58
N ASP A 645 11.06 -23.99 46.17
CA ASP A 645 12.19 -24.53 46.94
C ASP A 645 13.47 -24.45 46.07
N TRP A 646 14.65 -24.66 46.66
CA TRP A 646 15.92 -24.67 45.92
C TRP A 646 15.97 -25.82 44.90
N ALA A 647 16.06 -25.50 43.62
CA ALA A 647 16.18 -26.46 42.53
C ALA A 647 17.33 -26.10 41.57
N TRP A 648 18.27 -27.02 41.37
CA TRP A 648 19.40 -26.81 40.46
C TRP A 648 18.95 -26.76 38.99
N VAL A 649 19.32 -25.71 38.26
CA VAL A 649 18.96 -25.52 36.84
C VAL A 649 20.09 -25.96 35.92
N GLY A 650 21.33 -25.60 36.23
CA GLY A 650 22.49 -25.92 35.38
C GLY A 650 23.76 -25.17 35.78
N GLY A 651 24.85 -25.43 35.07
CA GLY A 651 26.07 -24.64 35.21
C GLY A 651 27.10 -24.91 34.11
N VAL A 652 27.93 -23.91 33.84
CA VAL A 652 28.88 -23.87 32.72
C VAL A 652 30.26 -23.38 33.18
N PHE A 653 31.30 -23.68 32.41
CA PHE A 653 32.66 -23.19 32.64
C PHE A 653 33.07 -22.20 31.55
N SER A 654 33.82 -21.16 31.91
CA SER A 654 34.53 -20.35 30.92
C SER A 654 35.78 -21.10 30.42
N ASN A 655 36.22 -20.76 29.20
CA ASN A 655 37.48 -21.22 28.62
C ASN A 655 38.50 -20.08 28.46
N ASP A 656 38.22 -18.88 28.97
CA ASP A 656 39.06 -17.69 28.77
C ASP A 656 40.34 -17.74 29.62
N GLU A 657 41.49 -17.42 28.99
CA GLU A 657 42.78 -17.35 29.68
C GLU A 657 42.99 -16.01 30.39
N VAL A 658 43.36 -16.07 31.67
CA VAL A 658 43.41 -14.90 32.57
C VAL A 658 44.84 -14.47 32.89
N LYS A 659 45.07 -13.16 32.86
CA LYS A 659 46.35 -12.48 33.08
C LYS A 659 46.22 -11.40 34.16
N ILE A 660 47.36 -10.89 34.62
CA ILE A 660 47.43 -9.66 35.43
C ILE A 660 46.90 -8.47 34.60
N GLY A 661 46.16 -7.57 35.25
CA GLY A 661 45.43 -6.47 34.62
C GLY A 661 43.94 -6.80 34.42
N TRP A 662 43.29 -6.08 33.50
CA TRP A 662 41.89 -6.32 33.12
C TRP A 662 41.75 -7.51 32.17
N ASN A 663 40.68 -8.28 32.40
CA ASN A 663 40.23 -9.43 31.64
C ASN A 663 38.71 -9.33 31.45
N GLN A 664 38.18 -9.99 30.43
CA GLN A 664 36.74 -10.19 30.25
C GLN A 664 36.47 -11.69 30.17
N ILE A 665 35.62 -12.21 31.06
CA ILE A 665 35.40 -13.65 31.23
C ILE A 665 33.98 -13.99 30.77
N SER A 666 33.88 -14.85 29.76
CA SER A 666 32.66 -15.23 29.07
C SER A 666 32.07 -16.53 29.62
N PHE A 667 30.74 -16.58 29.73
CA PHE A 667 29.97 -17.78 30.06
C PHE A 667 28.85 -17.98 29.03
N GLU A 668 29.00 -19.00 28.18
CA GLU A 668 27.97 -19.42 27.22
C GLU A 668 26.89 -20.24 27.94
N LEU A 669 25.63 -19.78 27.94
CA LEU A 669 24.54 -20.37 28.71
C LEU A 669 23.97 -21.64 28.03
N ALA A 670 23.84 -22.71 28.81
CA ALA A 670 23.49 -24.05 28.31
C ALA A 670 22.17 -24.59 28.89
N GLY A 671 21.39 -25.26 28.03
CA GLY A 671 20.11 -25.88 28.40
C GLY A 671 19.16 -24.90 29.09
N SER A 672 18.48 -25.39 30.13
CA SER A 672 17.47 -24.63 30.88
C SER A 672 17.99 -23.40 31.63
N MET A 673 19.30 -23.12 31.62
CA MET A 673 19.83 -21.83 32.07
C MET A 673 19.35 -20.63 31.21
N LYS A 674 18.81 -20.92 30.01
CA LYS A 674 18.20 -19.94 29.10
C LYS A 674 16.67 -19.95 29.14
N GLU A 675 16.06 -20.94 29.79
CA GLU A 675 14.61 -21.19 29.79
C GLU A 675 13.92 -20.62 31.05
N ILE A 676 14.53 -19.60 31.66
CA ILE A 676 14.03 -18.95 32.87
C ILE A 676 12.84 -18.04 32.58
N LYS A 677 11.96 -17.89 33.58
CA LYS A 677 10.64 -17.26 33.40
C LYS A 677 10.52 -15.95 34.19
N PRO A 678 10.00 -14.86 33.60
CA PRO A 678 9.63 -13.67 34.36
C PRO A 678 8.73 -14.00 35.56
N GLY A 679 8.97 -13.36 36.70
CA GLY A 679 8.27 -13.61 37.97
C GLY A 679 8.77 -14.83 38.78
N ASN A 680 9.57 -15.74 38.20
CA ASN A 680 10.33 -16.72 38.96
C ASN A 680 11.58 -16.07 39.60
N LYS A 681 12.11 -16.69 40.66
CA LYS A 681 13.27 -16.19 41.41
C LYS A 681 14.47 -17.10 41.18
N TYR A 682 15.62 -16.52 40.84
CA TYR A 682 16.82 -17.26 40.48
C TYR A 682 18.04 -16.78 41.27
N LYS A 683 18.96 -17.71 41.57
CA LYS A 683 20.27 -17.40 42.15
C LYS A 683 21.38 -18.09 41.38
N VAL A 684 22.42 -17.32 41.10
CA VAL A 684 23.63 -17.71 40.37
C VAL A 684 24.76 -17.95 41.34
N TYR A 685 25.65 -18.89 40.99
CA TYR A 685 26.76 -19.36 41.81
C TYR A 685 28.05 -19.33 40.98
N LEU A 686 28.85 -18.31 41.21
CA LEU A 686 30.23 -18.22 40.68
C LEU A 686 31.16 -19.03 41.57
N ALA A 687 32.08 -19.78 40.96
CA ALA A 687 33.21 -20.40 41.66
C ALA A 687 34.54 -20.13 40.95
N PHE A 688 35.55 -19.79 41.75
CA PHE A 688 36.89 -19.39 41.34
C PHE A 688 37.93 -20.31 42.01
N ALA A 689 38.85 -20.90 41.25
CA ALA A 689 39.96 -21.66 41.81
C ALA A 689 41.23 -21.58 40.96
N GLY A 690 42.38 -21.84 41.59
CA GLY A 690 43.61 -22.22 40.90
C GLY A 690 43.80 -23.74 40.93
N PHE A 691 44.72 -24.27 40.12
CA PHE A 691 45.08 -25.69 40.09
C PHE A 691 46.59 -25.91 40.29
N ASP A 692 46.97 -27.05 40.88
CA ASP A 692 48.35 -27.54 40.85
C ASP A 692 48.67 -28.27 39.52
N ALA A 693 49.91 -28.75 39.37
CA ALA A 693 50.35 -29.45 38.17
C ALA A 693 49.63 -30.80 37.96
N GLU A 694 49.10 -31.36 39.05
CA GLU A 694 48.33 -32.59 39.14
C GLU A 694 46.80 -32.38 38.96
N LYS A 695 46.36 -31.12 38.80
CA LYS A 695 44.96 -30.66 38.67
C LYS A 695 44.09 -30.77 39.92
N ASN A 696 44.67 -30.78 41.12
CA ASN A 696 43.93 -30.54 42.36
C ASN A 696 43.69 -29.02 42.54
N LYS A 697 42.55 -28.64 43.12
CA LYS A 697 42.27 -27.22 43.40
C LYS A 697 43.17 -26.69 44.52
N ILE A 698 43.71 -25.50 44.33
CA ILE A 698 44.46 -24.74 45.35
C ILE A 698 43.58 -23.57 45.83
N PRO A 699 43.44 -23.34 47.15
CA PRO A 699 42.83 -22.11 47.68
C PRO A 699 43.49 -20.85 47.14
N LEU A 700 42.68 -19.90 46.68
CA LEU A 700 43.13 -18.55 46.33
C LEU A 700 43.45 -17.77 47.62
N THR A 701 44.46 -16.90 47.57
CA THR A 701 44.91 -16.09 48.73
C THR A 701 44.98 -14.59 48.48
N GLU A 702 45.16 -14.17 47.23
CA GLU A 702 45.23 -12.76 46.83
C GLU A 702 43.84 -12.24 46.37
N PRO A 703 43.51 -10.96 46.66
CA PRO A 703 42.23 -10.38 46.25
C PRO A 703 42.20 -10.07 44.75
N PHE A 704 41.00 -10.09 44.19
CA PHE A 704 40.69 -9.69 42.81
C PHE A 704 39.42 -8.84 42.78
N TYR A 705 39.18 -8.13 41.67
CA TYR A 705 38.09 -7.15 41.56
C TYR A 705 37.19 -7.51 40.40
N ILE A 706 35.88 -7.52 40.63
CA ILE A 706 34.85 -7.76 39.63
C ILE A 706 34.09 -6.45 39.41
N ASP A 707 34.05 -5.98 38.16
CA ASP A 707 33.36 -4.74 37.81
C ASP A 707 32.25 -5.00 36.79
N GLY A 708 31.08 -5.32 37.33
CA GLY A 708 29.89 -5.63 36.57
C GLY A 708 29.90 -6.97 35.84
N PHE A 709 28.69 -7.47 35.63
CA PHE A 709 28.36 -8.57 34.72
C PHE A 709 27.35 -8.04 33.72
N TYR A 710 27.63 -8.21 32.43
CA TYR A 710 26.77 -7.71 31.37
C TYR A 710 26.43 -8.77 30.33
N VAL A 711 25.29 -8.56 29.68
CA VAL A 711 24.97 -9.18 28.39
C VAL A 711 25.19 -8.15 27.29
N GLU A 712 25.67 -8.62 26.14
CA GLU A 712 25.80 -7.81 24.93
C GLU A 712 24.54 -8.03 24.07
N THR A 713 23.69 -7.00 23.99
CA THR A 713 22.52 -6.99 23.11
C THR A 713 22.74 -6.02 21.96
N MET A 714 22.14 -6.30 20.82
CA MET A 714 22.15 -5.35 19.70
C MET A 714 21.32 -4.12 20.05
N LYS A 715 21.72 -2.93 19.61
CA LYS A 715 20.89 -1.73 19.65
C LYS A 715 19.62 -1.99 18.84
N VAL A 716 18.50 -1.96 19.55
CA VAL A 716 17.17 -2.23 19.00
C VAL A 716 16.74 -1.02 18.16
N LEU A 717 16.99 -1.10 16.84
CA LEU A 717 16.61 -0.05 15.86
C LEU A 717 15.11 0.27 15.99
N THR A 718 14.80 1.50 16.40
CA THR A 718 13.41 1.99 16.57
C THR A 718 12.69 2.10 15.22
N PHE A 719 11.36 2.29 15.22
CA PHE A 719 10.63 2.64 14.00
C PHE A 719 11.25 3.88 13.33
N ASP A 720 11.59 4.88 14.14
CA ASP A 720 12.29 6.10 13.75
C ASP A 720 13.65 5.86 13.08
N ASP A 721 14.44 4.88 13.56
CA ASP A 721 15.72 4.52 12.94
C ASP A 721 15.50 3.75 11.63
N ARG A 722 14.53 2.84 11.61
CA ARG A 722 14.18 2.05 10.41
C ARG A 722 13.65 2.92 9.28
N MET A 723 12.84 3.94 9.59
CA MET A 723 12.35 4.92 8.61
C MET A 723 13.49 5.73 7.97
N LYS A 724 14.55 6.04 8.72
CA LYS A 724 15.77 6.72 8.21
C LYS A 724 16.71 5.77 7.45
N MET A 725 16.56 4.46 7.67
CA MET A 725 17.25 3.38 6.95
C MET A 725 16.38 2.74 5.86
N ALA A 726 15.20 3.31 5.57
CA ALA A 726 14.33 2.81 4.53
C ALA A 726 14.96 3.08 3.16
N ASP A 727 14.62 2.23 2.20
CA ASP A 727 15.11 2.33 0.83
C ASP A 727 14.57 3.62 0.18
N PRO A 728 15.41 4.51 -0.39
CA PRO A 728 14.96 5.73 -1.06
C PRO A 728 13.90 5.47 -2.14
N ALA A 729 13.96 4.33 -2.83
CA ALA A 729 12.97 3.94 -3.82
C ALA A 729 11.61 3.61 -3.19
N ILE A 730 11.60 2.97 -2.01
CA ILE A 730 10.36 2.66 -1.27
C ILE A 730 9.80 3.93 -0.59
N ILE A 731 10.65 4.85 -0.11
CA ILE A 731 10.20 6.18 0.34
C ILE A 731 9.50 6.90 -0.81
N LYS A 732 10.12 6.96 -2.00
CA LYS A 732 9.53 7.57 -3.19
C LYS A 732 8.26 6.86 -3.64
N GLU A 733 8.22 5.52 -3.63
CA GLU A 733 7.03 4.75 -4.00
C GLU A 733 5.86 5.08 -3.05
N VAL A 734 6.12 5.19 -1.74
CA VAL A 734 5.11 5.60 -0.75
C VAL A 734 4.65 7.05 -0.98
N ASP A 735 5.56 7.99 -1.24
CA ASP A 735 5.20 9.37 -1.58
C ASP A 735 4.38 9.43 -2.88
N ASP A 736 4.75 8.68 -3.92
CA ASP A 736 3.99 8.59 -5.17
C ASP A 736 2.57 8.04 -4.91
N LEU A 737 2.44 6.93 -4.16
CA LEU A 737 1.18 6.31 -3.77
C LEU A 737 0.27 7.27 -2.98
N LEU A 738 0.85 8.07 -2.07
CA LEU A 738 0.11 9.06 -1.28
C LEU A 738 -0.41 10.22 -2.15
N ASN A 739 0.29 10.54 -3.25
CA ASN A 739 -0.14 11.54 -4.22
C ASN A 739 -1.19 11.03 -5.24
N LEU A 740 -1.42 9.71 -5.34
CA LEU A 740 -2.52 9.16 -6.14
C LEU A 740 -3.90 9.52 -5.56
N ASP A 741 -4.93 9.52 -6.41
CA ASP A 741 -6.32 9.46 -5.93
C ASP A 741 -6.67 8.06 -5.39
N ASP A 742 -7.86 7.93 -4.81
CA ASP A 742 -8.25 6.71 -4.10
C ASP A 742 -8.45 5.50 -5.03
N ASP A 743 -8.91 5.67 -6.28
CA ASP A 743 -9.05 4.55 -7.24
C ASP A 743 -7.66 4.02 -7.63
N ALA A 744 -6.76 4.94 -8.00
CA ALA A 744 -5.41 4.61 -8.45
C ALA A 744 -4.52 4.04 -7.32
N LEU A 745 -4.68 4.55 -6.09
CA LEU A 745 -4.02 4.01 -4.90
C LEU A 745 -4.45 2.56 -4.65
N LEU A 746 -5.76 2.28 -4.68
CA LEU A 746 -6.26 0.91 -4.45
C LEU A 746 -5.78 -0.05 -5.55
N GLU A 747 -5.79 0.35 -6.82
CA GLU A 747 -5.25 -0.47 -7.92
C GLU A 747 -3.75 -0.77 -7.74
N ALA A 748 -2.95 0.19 -7.26
CA ALA A 748 -1.53 -0.03 -7.01
C ALA A 748 -1.29 -1.03 -5.85
N VAL A 749 -2.10 -0.98 -4.78
CA VAL A 749 -2.11 -1.97 -3.69
C VAL A 749 -2.50 -3.35 -4.21
N GLU A 750 -3.56 -3.42 -5.02
CA GLU A 750 -4.07 -4.66 -5.61
C GLU A 750 -3.04 -5.33 -6.54
N LYS A 751 -2.41 -4.54 -7.41
CA LYS A 751 -1.36 -4.98 -8.34
C LYS A 751 -0.13 -5.52 -7.63
N LYS A 752 0.31 -4.87 -6.54
CA LYS A 752 1.40 -5.36 -5.69
C LYS A 752 1.03 -6.67 -5.00
N ALA A 753 -0.19 -6.80 -4.47
CA ALA A 753 -0.68 -8.05 -3.88
C ALA A 753 -0.77 -9.20 -4.91
N PHE A 754 -1.24 -8.93 -6.13
CA PHE A 754 -1.30 -9.90 -7.23
C PHE A 754 0.04 -10.58 -7.52
N TYR A 755 1.14 -9.81 -7.55
CA TYR A 755 2.45 -10.37 -7.89
C TYR A 755 2.94 -11.44 -6.89
N TYR A 756 2.35 -11.55 -5.70
CA TYR A 756 2.57 -12.70 -4.81
C TYR A 756 2.17 -14.01 -5.50
N PHE A 757 0.93 -14.08 -5.99
CA PHE A 757 0.37 -15.28 -6.65
C PHE A 757 1.04 -15.57 -8.00
N TRP A 758 1.59 -14.54 -8.65
CA TRP A 758 2.34 -14.73 -9.88
C TRP A 758 3.76 -15.29 -9.64
N ASN A 759 4.48 -14.73 -8.66
CA ASN A 759 5.94 -14.92 -8.49
C ASN A 759 6.34 -15.89 -7.36
N GLU A 760 5.53 -16.05 -6.31
CA GLU A 760 5.77 -17.02 -5.22
C GLU A 760 5.09 -18.39 -5.47
N ALA A 761 4.67 -18.61 -6.73
CA ALA A 761 4.15 -19.86 -7.25
C ALA A 761 5.22 -20.67 -7.99
N ASN A 762 5.14 -22.00 -7.92
CA ASN A 762 5.91 -22.88 -8.79
C ASN A 762 5.21 -22.99 -10.16
N PRO A 763 5.82 -22.50 -11.26
CA PRO A 763 5.17 -22.47 -12.57
C PRO A 763 5.03 -23.86 -13.23
N GLU A 764 5.76 -24.88 -12.77
CA GLU A 764 5.68 -26.24 -13.35
C GLU A 764 4.46 -27.04 -12.85
N ASN A 765 3.92 -26.67 -11.68
CA ASN A 765 2.85 -27.43 -11.02
C ASN A 765 1.69 -26.58 -10.47
N GLY A 766 1.85 -25.25 -10.39
CA GLY A 766 0.81 -24.31 -9.96
C GLY A 766 0.62 -24.19 -8.44
N LEU A 767 1.47 -24.83 -7.63
CA LEU A 767 1.44 -24.67 -6.17
C LEU A 767 2.01 -23.32 -5.74
N ILE A 768 1.39 -22.69 -4.75
CA ILE A 768 1.72 -21.35 -4.26
C ILE A 768 2.15 -21.44 -2.79
N LYS A 769 3.26 -20.79 -2.42
CA LYS A 769 3.77 -20.76 -1.04
C LYS A 769 2.72 -20.25 -0.04
N ASP A 770 2.79 -20.75 1.18
CA ASP A 770 2.11 -20.14 2.33
C ASP A 770 2.57 -18.69 2.59
N ARG A 771 3.87 -18.44 2.46
CA ARG A 771 4.54 -17.18 2.86
C ARG A 771 5.86 -16.97 2.12
N THR A 772 6.41 -15.76 2.14
CA THR A 772 7.70 -15.44 1.47
C THR A 772 8.95 -16.01 2.16
N ARG A 773 8.84 -16.61 3.36
CA ARG A 773 9.96 -17.27 4.05
C ARG A 773 10.59 -18.37 3.18
N LYS A 774 11.91 -18.56 3.32
CA LYS A 774 12.65 -19.62 2.62
C LYS A 774 12.22 -21.01 3.11
N ASP A 775 12.23 -21.99 2.21
CA ASP A 775 12.03 -23.43 2.49
C ASP A 775 10.66 -23.79 3.12
N VAL A 776 9.62 -22.97 2.90
CA VAL A 776 8.23 -23.24 3.33
C VAL A 776 7.43 -24.07 2.30
N PRO A 777 6.40 -24.81 2.75
CA PRO A 777 5.47 -25.51 1.87
C PRO A 777 4.51 -24.57 1.13
N ALA A 778 3.80 -25.13 0.16
CA ALA A 778 2.60 -24.55 -0.41
C ALA A 778 1.44 -24.62 0.58
N SER A 779 0.59 -23.58 0.58
CA SER A 779 -0.70 -23.56 1.27
C SER A 779 -1.82 -23.83 0.28
N ILE A 780 -2.71 -24.78 0.59
CA ILE A 780 -3.86 -25.08 -0.27
C ILE A 780 -4.86 -23.93 -0.32
N ALA A 781 -5.00 -23.18 0.79
CA ALA A 781 -5.78 -21.94 0.80
C ALA A 781 -5.18 -20.91 -0.17
N ALA A 782 -3.87 -20.66 -0.09
CA ALA A 782 -3.19 -19.70 -0.98
C ALA A 782 -3.31 -20.06 -2.47
N VAL A 783 -3.40 -21.36 -2.82
CA VAL A 783 -3.73 -21.79 -4.20
C VAL A 783 -5.17 -21.41 -4.58
N GLY A 784 -6.15 -21.50 -3.68
CA GLY A 784 -7.52 -21.05 -3.90
C GLY A 784 -7.66 -19.55 -4.12
N PHE A 785 -7.01 -18.74 -3.26
CA PHE A 785 -6.87 -17.30 -3.46
C PHE A 785 -6.18 -17.01 -4.81
N GLY A 786 -5.06 -17.67 -5.11
CA GLY A 786 -4.31 -17.48 -6.36
C GLY A 786 -5.05 -17.88 -7.63
N LEU A 787 -5.86 -18.95 -7.61
CA LEU A 787 -6.76 -19.29 -8.72
C LEU A 787 -7.73 -18.14 -9.00
N THR A 788 -8.20 -17.43 -7.97
CA THR A 788 -9.10 -16.29 -8.09
C THR A 788 -8.35 -15.02 -8.53
N ALA A 789 -7.13 -14.80 -8.01
CA ALA A 789 -6.29 -13.65 -8.34
C ALA A 789 -5.74 -13.67 -9.78
N ILE A 790 -5.63 -14.85 -10.41
CA ILE A 790 -5.14 -14.94 -11.80
C ILE A 790 -6.09 -14.22 -12.78
N PRO A 791 -7.42 -14.47 -12.80
CA PRO A 791 -8.36 -13.65 -13.56
C PRO A 791 -8.33 -12.15 -13.21
N VAL A 792 -8.18 -11.76 -11.94
CA VAL A 792 -8.03 -10.34 -11.55
C VAL A 792 -6.85 -9.70 -12.30
N GLY A 793 -5.70 -10.38 -12.34
CA GLY A 793 -4.53 -9.93 -13.10
C GLY A 793 -4.67 -10.01 -14.62
N ILE A 794 -5.65 -10.74 -15.16
CA ILE A 794 -6.01 -10.71 -16.59
C ILE A 794 -6.88 -9.48 -16.88
N GLU A 795 -7.96 -9.26 -16.11
CA GLU A 795 -8.89 -8.15 -16.34
C GLU A 795 -8.21 -6.78 -16.12
N ASN A 796 -7.31 -6.67 -15.14
CA ASN A 796 -6.48 -5.47 -14.93
C ASN A 796 -5.22 -5.43 -15.82
N GLY A 797 -5.04 -6.39 -16.75
CA GLY A 797 -4.00 -6.38 -17.77
C GLY A 797 -2.55 -6.53 -17.26
N TRP A 798 -2.35 -7.07 -16.05
CA TRP A 798 -1.03 -7.30 -15.46
C TRP A 798 -0.34 -8.58 -15.98
N ILE A 799 -1.13 -9.52 -16.54
CA ILE A 799 -0.69 -10.70 -17.30
C ILE A 799 -1.60 -10.91 -18.51
N SER A 800 -1.12 -11.61 -19.55
CA SER A 800 -2.01 -11.98 -20.66
C SER A 800 -3.00 -13.09 -20.27
N ARG A 801 -4.14 -13.12 -20.96
CA ARG A 801 -5.18 -14.14 -20.75
C ARG A 801 -4.67 -15.56 -21.05
N GLU A 802 -3.77 -15.69 -22.02
CA GLU A 802 -3.08 -16.93 -22.38
C GLU A 802 -2.19 -17.43 -21.23
N GLU A 803 -1.41 -16.55 -20.61
CA GLU A 803 -0.53 -16.90 -19.50
C GLU A 803 -1.30 -17.28 -18.23
N GLY A 804 -2.36 -16.53 -17.91
CA GLY A 804 -3.22 -16.87 -16.79
C GLY A 804 -4.00 -18.16 -17.03
N TYR A 805 -4.48 -18.40 -18.26
CA TYR A 805 -5.12 -19.66 -18.63
C TYR A 805 -4.16 -20.85 -18.50
N GLU A 806 -2.94 -20.79 -19.04
CA GLU A 806 -1.98 -21.89 -18.94
C GLU A 806 -1.51 -22.10 -17.49
N ARG A 807 -1.39 -21.04 -16.68
CA ARG A 807 -1.11 -21.15 -15.23
C ARG A 807 -2.24 -21.92 -14.53
N VAL A 808 -3.50 -21.48 -14.67
CA VAL A 808 -4.67 -22.13 -14.05
C VAL A 808 -4.84 -23.56 -14.55
N LEU A 809 -4.66 -23.81 -15.84
CA LEU A 809 -4.73 -25.14 -16.45
C LEU A 809 -3.66 -26.08 -15.88
N THR A 810 -2.43 -25.59 -15.70
CA THR A 810 -1.32 -26.33 -15.08
C THR A 810 -1.60 -26.66 -13.61
N THR A 811 -2.10 -25.69 -12.84
CA THR A 811 -2.56 -25.91 -11.46
C THR A 811 -3.62 -27.00 -11.41
N LEU A 812 -4.74 -26.83 -12.11
CA LEU A 812 -5.88 -27.76 -12.04
C LEU A 812 -5.52 -29.16 -12.55
N LYS A 813 -4.64 -29.29 -13.55
CA LYS A 813 -4.09 -30.60 -13.98
C LYS A 813 -3.29 -31.27 -12.87
N THR A 814 -2.43 -30.53 -12.16
CA THR A 814 -1.63 -31.09 -11.06
C THR A 814 -2.50 -31.66 -9.93
N PHE A 815 -3.59 -30.98 -9.58
CA PHE A 815 -4.57 -31.50 -8.63
C PHE A 815 -5.38 -32.68 -9.21
N ALA A 816 -5.91 -32.57 -10.43
CA ALA A 816 -6.77 -33.58 -11.04
C ALA A 816 -6.05 -34.89 -11.41
N GLU A 817 -4.76 -34.84 -11.71
CA GLU A 817 -3.89 -36.01 -11.92
C GLU A 817 -3.45 -36.68 -10.61
N GLY A 818 -3.78 -36.10 -9.44
CA GLY A 818 -3.41 -36.64 -8.13
C GLY A 818 -1.94 -36.48 -7.77
N LYS A 819 -1.26 -35.45 -8.30
CA LYS A 819 0.11 -35.10 -7.89
C LYS A 819 0.12 -34.38 -6.53
N VAL A 820 -0.94 -33.63 -6.22
CA VAL A 820 -1.17 -33.09 -4.88
C VAL A 820 -1.81 -34.16 -4.00
N GLU A 821 -1.23 -34.41 -2.83
CA GLU A 821 -1.67 -35.46 -1.92
C GLU A 821 -2.98 -35.08 -1.23
N GLY A 822 -3.92 -36.01 -1.25
CA GLY A 822 -5.26 -35.81 -0.71
C GLY A 822 -6.03 -37.13 -0.59
N LYS A 823 -7.25 -37.06 -0.05
CA LYS A 823 -8.11 -38.22 0.18
C LYS A 823 -9.57 -37.81 0.16
N ASN A 824 -10.42 -38.59 -0.54
CA ASN A 824 -11.84 -38.31 -0.68
C ASN A 824 -12.15 -36.88 -1.19
N GLY A 825 -11.25 -36.35 -2.03
CA GLY A 825 -11.31 -34.99 -2.59
C GLY A 825 -10.84 -33.86 -1.67
N PHE A 826 -10.50 -34.15 -0.40
CA PHE A 826 -9.86 -33.17 0.49
C PHE A 826 -8.34 -33.22 0.33
N PHE A 827 -7.68 -32.07 0.51
CA PHE A 827 -6.23 -31.90 0.42
C PHE A 827 -5.64 -31.53 1.78
N TYR A 828 -4.34 -31.79 1.96
CA TYR A 828 -3.61 -31.41 3.17
C TYR A 828 -3.37 -29.90 3.22
N HIS A 829 -3.58 -29.26 4.38
CA HIS A 829 -3.37 -27.82 4.62
C HIS A 829 -2.09 -27.30 3.94
N PHE A 830 -0.97 -28.01 4.20
CA PHE A 830 0.34 -27.74 3.64
C PHE A 830 0.89 -28.92 2.84
N VAL A 831 1.48 -28.62 1.67
CA VAL A 831 2.15 -29.60 0.81
C VAL A 831 3.50 -29.10 0.31
N ASP A 832 4.45 -30.01 0.09
CA ASP A 832 5.77 -29.68 -0.46
C ASP A 832 5.65 -29.04 -1.85
N MET A 833 6.26 -27.86 -2.03
CA MET A 833 6.18 -26.99 -3.22
C MET A 833 6.54 -27.69 -4.54
N ASN A 834 7.30 -28.79 -4.50
CA ASN A 834 7.82 -29.48 -5.68
C ASN A 834 7.09 -30.79 -5.95
N THR A 835 6.81 -31.56 -4.91
CA THR A 835 6.30 -32.94 -4.99
C THR A 835 4.83 -33.09 -4.64
N GLY A 836 4.17 -32.04 -4.13
CA GLY A 836 2.74 -32.05 -3.78
C GLY A 836 2.36 -32.92 -2.57
N LYS A 837 3.33 -33.49 -1.86
CA LYS A 837 3.12 -34.37 -0.71
C LYS A 837 2.84 -33.59 0.57
N ARG A 838 2.12 -34.20 1.51
CA ARG A 838 1.83 -33.64 2.84
C ARG A 838 3.10 -33.11 3.53
N ALA A 839 3.04 -31.86 4.02
CA ALA A 839 4.08 -31.26 4.85
C ALA A 839 3.68 -31.23 6.33
N TRP A 840 4.68 -31.11 7.22
CA TRP A 840 4.55 -30.81 8.67
C TRP A 840 3.51 -31.64 9.46
N ASP A 841 3.23 -32.88 9.06
CA ASP A 841 2.18 -33.74 9.62
C ASP A 841 0.81 -33.04 9.77
N CYS A 842 0.51 -32.07 8.88
CA CYS A 842 -0.75 -31.34 8.87
C CYS A 842 -1.97 -32.24 8.55
N GLU A 843 -3.16 -31.69 8.71
CA GLU A 843 -4.45 -32.32 8.45
C GLU A 843 -4.86 -32.18 6.99
N LEU A 844 -5.67 -33.12 6.51
CA LEU A 844 -6.62 -32.82 5.44
C LEU A 844 -7.55 -31.75 5.97
N SER A 845 -7.45 -30.54 5.43
CA SER A 845 -8.17 -29.37 5.92
C SER A 845 -9.44 -29.17 5.11
N SER A 846 -10.57 -29.12 5.81
CA SER A 846 -11.88 -28.93 5.18
C SER A 846 -12.12 -27.48 4.74
N ILE A 847 -11.54 -26.50 5.43
CA ILE A 847 -11.61 -25.08 5.06
C ILE A 847 -10.65 -24.76 3.91
N ASP A 848 -9.42 -25.26 3.91
CA ASP A 848 -8.50 -24.97 2.80
C ASP A 848 -8.95 -25.66 1.51
N THR A 849 -9.54 -26.86 1.63
CA THR A 849 -10.25 -27.50 0.50
C THR A 849 -11.44 -26.64 0.05
N ALA A 850 -12.19 -26.01 0.96
CA ALA A 850 -13.29 -25.10 0.60
C ALA A 850 -12.79 -23.84 -0.13
N LEU A 851 -11.72 -23.20 0.35
CA LEU A 851 -11.09 -22.03 -0.26
C LEU A 851 -10.51 -22.37 -1.65
N LEU A 852 -9.85 -23.52 -1.78
CA LEU A 852 -9.41 -24.07 -3.06
C LEU A 852 -10.60 -24.29 -4.02
N MET A 853 -11.71 -24.86 -3.54
CA MET A 853 -12.90 -25.09 -4.36
C MET A 853 -13.64 -23.81 -4.73
N ALA A 854 -13.62 -22.77 -3.89
CA ALA A 854 -14.19 -21.47 -4.21
C ALA A 854 -13.43 -20.83 -5.39
N GLY A 855 -12.10 -20.76 -5.32
CA GLY A 855 -11.27 -20.32 -6.44
C GLY A 855 -11.37 -21.20 -7.68
N ALA A 856 -11.48 -22.53 -7.52
CA ALA A 856 -11.69 -23.46 -8.63
C ALA A 856 -13.04 -23.23 -9.33
N LEU A 857 -14.12 -23.01 -8.57
CA LEU A 857 -15.44 -22.71 -9.13
C LEU A 857 -15.51 -21.34 -9.79
N PHE A 858 -14.76 -20.35 -9.29
CA PHE A 858 -14.64 -19.06 -9.97
C PHE A 858 -13.94 -19.20 -11.34
N VAL A 859 -12.77 -19.85 -11.41
CA VAL A 859 -12.09 -20.08 -12.71
C VAL A 859 -12.86 -21.01 -13.64
N LYS A 860 -13.73 -21.88 -13.11
CA LYS A 860 -14.65 -22.70 -13.90
C LYS A 860 -15.61 -21.85 -14.73
N GLU A 861 -16.21 -20.82 -14.13
CA GLU A 861 -17.12 -19.92 -14.86
C GLU A 861 -16.33 -18.95 -15.75
N TYR A 862 -15.25 -18.34 -15.24
CA TYR A 862 -14.41 -17.39 -15.99
C TYR A 862 -13.76 -18.02 -17.26
N PHE A 863 -13.40 -19.30 -17.21
CA PHE A 863 -12.91 -20.06 -18.36
C PHE A 863 -13.92 -21.13 -18.86
N ALA A 864 -15.22 -20.81 -18.84
CA ALA A 864 -16.27 -21.69 -19.36
C ALA A 864 -16.01 -22.16 -20.82
N GLY A 865 -16.39 -23.40 -21.13
CA GLY A 865 -16.20 -24.06 -22.43
C GLY A 865 -14.83 -24.74 -22.63
N THR A 866 -13.85 -24.44 -21.78
CA THR A 866 -12.44 -24.86 -21.97
C THR A 866 -12.10 -26.21 -21.30
N GLU A 867 -10.82 -26.53 -21.13
CA GLU A 867 -10.40 -27.66 -20.28
C GLU A 867 -10.43 -27.30 -18.78
N VAL A 868 -10.21 -26.03 -18.42
CA VAL A 868 -10.25 -25.51 -17.04
C VAL A 868 -11.60 -25.78 -16.38
N GLU A 869 -12.71 -25.44 -17.07
CA GLU A 869 -14.08 -25.70 -16.60
C GLU A 869 -14.27 -27.17 -16.13
N LYS A 870 -13.77 -28.10 -16.96
CA LYS A 870 -13.96 -29.54 -16.76
C LYS A 870 -13.13 -30.07 -15.59
N LEU A 871 -11.90 -29.58 -15.44
CA LEU A 871 -11.01 -29.97 -14.34
C LEU A 871 -11.48 -29.39 -13.00
N ALA A 872 -11.95 -28.14 -12.97
CA ALA A 872 -12.52 -27.53 -11.78
C ALA A 872 -13.84 -28.19 -11.34
N ASP A 873 -14.77 -28.44 -12.27
CA ASP A 873 -16.00 -29.20 -12.01
C ASP A 873 -15.69 -30.63 -11.53
N GLN A 874 -14.69 -31.30 -12.12
CA GLN A 874 -14.20 -32.60 -11.65
C GLN A 874 -13.68 -32.54 -10.21
N LEU A 875 -12.84 -31.55 -9.85
CA LEU A 875 -12.31 -31.42 -8.50
C LEU A 875 -13.42 -31.19 -7.47
N TYR A 876 -14.33 -30.25 -7.74
CA TYR A 876 -15.47 -29.97 -6.84
C TYR A 876 -16.40 -31.18 -6.67
N ARG A 877 -16.65 -31.93 -7.76
CA ARG A 877 -17.42 -33.19 -7.71
C ARG A 877 -16.73 -34.31 -6.94
N ASN A 878 -15.40 -34.28 -6.81
CA ASN A 878 -14.65 -35.29 -6.08
C ASN A 878 -14.61 -35.04 -4.55
N VAL A 879 -14.92 -33.83 -4.08
CA VAL A 879 -14.96 -33.51 -2.64
C VAL A 879 -16.15 -34.20 -1.97
N ASN A 880 -15.84 -35.20 -1.15
CA ASN A 880 -16.85 -36.01 -0.48
C ASN A 880 -17.25 -35.40 0.87
N TRP A 881 -18.03 -34.31 0.84
CA TRP A 881 -18.45 -33.62 2.07
C TRP A 881 -19.22 -34.52 3.05
N GLN A 882 -19.96 -35.52 2.56
CA GLN A 882 -20.59 -36.56 3.39
C GLN A 882 -19.58 -37.41 4.19
N TRP A 883 -18.32 -37.51 3.75
CA TRP A 883 -17.25 -38.15 4.52
C TRP A 883 -16.65 -37.23 5.59
N MET A 884 -16.70 -35.91 5.42
CA MET A 884 -16.24 -34.93 6.42
C MET A 884 -17.33 -34.54 7.44
N LEU A 885 -18.59 -34.87 7.13
CA LEU A 885 -19.74 -34.72 8.02
C LEU A 885 -19.69 -35.73 9.18
N THR A 886 -19.97 -35.28 10.40
CA THR A 886 -19.93 -36.10 11.61
C THR A 886 -21.31 -36.69 11.98
N ASP A 887 -21.38 -37.58 12.97
CA ASP A 887 -22.64 -38.23 13.40
C ASP A 887 -23.66 -37.24 14.00
N ASP A 888 -23.19 -36.18 14.66
CA ASP A 888 -23.97 -35.01 15.09
C ASP A 888 -24.34 -34.08 13.91
N GLY A 889 -23.70 -34.29 12.75
CA GLY A 889 -24.04 -33.69 11.46
C GLY A 889 -23.62 -32.22 11.33
N VAL A 890 -22.43 -31.91 11.85
CA VAL A 890 -21.61 -30.73 11.55
C VAL A 890 -20.37 -31.17 10.76
N LEU A 891 -19.64 -30.25 10.15
CA LEU A 891 -18.39 -30.61 9.47
C LEU A 891 -17.23 -30.76 10.48
N SER A 892 -16.42 -31.80 10.33
CA SER A 892 -15.13 -31.90 11.02
C SER A 892 -14.15 -30.88 10.45
N MET A 893 -13.34 -30.24 11.30
CA MET A 893 -12.31 -29.31 10.81
C MET A 893 -11.27 -30.00 9.91
N GLY A 894 -10.95 -31.26 10.19
CA GLY A 894 -10.03 -32.02 9.33
C GLY A 894 -9.80 -33.47 9.76
N TRP A 895 -8.84 -34.12 9.08
CA TRP A 895 -8.50 -35.53 9.28
C TRP A 895 -6.98 -35.78 9.15
N LYS A 896 -6.41 -36.65 9.99
CA LYS A 896 -5.00 -37.08 9.94
C LYS A 896 -4.87 -38.60 9.83
N PRO A 897 -3.94 -39.15 9.02
CA PRO A 897 -3.68 -40.59 8.95
C PRO A 897 -3.38 -41.26 10.30
N GLU A 898 -2.75 -40.52 11.22
CA GLU A 898 -2.28 -41.03 12.51
C GLU A 898 -3.40 -41.19 13.54
N GLY A 899 -4.47 -40.39 13.43
CA GLY A 899 -5.49 -40.23 14.48
C GLY A 899 -6.96 -40.29 14.02
N GLY A 900 -7.23 -40.24 12.71
CA GLY A 900 -8.59 -40.11 12.19
C GLY A 900 -9.04 -38.66 12.11
N PHE A 901 -10.34 -38.40 12.27
CA PHE A 901 -10.88 -37.03 12.31
C PHE A 901 -10.40 -36.28 13.56
N LEU A 902 -10.19 -34.97 13.41
CA LEU A 902 -9.84 -34.11 14.53
C LEU A 902 -10.98 -34.06 15.55
N GLY A 903 -10.69 -33.57 16.77
CA GLY A 903 -11.72 -33.29 17.77
C GLY A 903 -12.59 -32.07 17.42
N ALA A 904 -12.00 -31.07 16.76
CA ALA A 904 -12.63 -29.79 16.48
C ALA A 904 -13.64 -29.84 15.31
N ARG A 905 -14.67 -28.99 15.37
CA ARG A 905 -15.84 -28.97 14.49
C ARG A 905 -16.09 -27.57 13.98
N TRP A 906 -16.71 -27.43 12.82
CA TRP A 906 -17.32 -26.17 12.39
C TRP A 906 -18.72 -26.05 13.00
N ASP A 907 -18.82 -26.10 14.32
CA ASP A 907 -20.09 -26.08 15.08
C ASP A 907 -20.42 -24.70 15.68
N SER A 908 -19.58 -23.69 15.44
CA SER A 908 -19.83 -22.29 15.79
C SER A 908 -19.50 -21.37 14.60
N PHE A 909 -20.08 -20.17 14.59
CA PHE A 909 -19.88 -19.16 13.56
C PHE A 909 -18.41 -18.72 13.47
N ASN A 910 -17.86 -18.81 12.27
CA ASN A 910 -16.53 -18.39 11.84
C ASN A 910 -16.43 -18.53 10.30
N GLU A 911 -15.21 -18.57 9.73
CA GLU A 911 -14.95 -18.71 8.29
C GLU A 911 -15.53 -19.99 7.67
N GLY A 912 -15.78 -21.02 8.49
CA GLY A 912 -16.31 -22.32 8.10
C GLY A 912 -17.69 -22.28 7.42
N ILE A 913 -18.41 -21.15 7.48
CA ILE A 913 -19.67 -20.98 6.74
C ILE A 913 -19.51 -21.17 5.23
N LEU A 914 -18.35 -20.81 4.65
CA LEU A 914 -18.05 -21.03 3.23
C LEU A 914 -18.02 -22.54 2.90
N ALA A 915 -17.40 -23.34 3.78
CA ALA A 915 -17.34 -24.79 3.65
C ALA A 915 -18.74 -25.42 3.73
N TYR A 916 -19.66 -24.90 4.56
CA TYR A 916 -21.06 -25.38 4.57
C TYR A 916 -21.81 -25.05 3.28
N ILE A 917 -21.64 -23.85 2.71
CA ILE A 917 -22.32 -23.44 1.47
C ILE A 917 -21.90 -24.38 0.32
N LEU A 918 -20.60 -24.65 0.19
CA LEU A 918 -20.05 -25.60 -0.78
C LEU A 918 -20.46 -27.06 -0.49
N ALA A 919 -20.51 -27.46 0.79
CA ALA A 919 -20.93 -28.79 1.17
C ALA A 919 -22.42 -29.07 0.90
N ILE A 920 -23.29 -28.07 1.08
CA ILE A 920 -24.73 -28.16 0.78
C ILE A 920 -24.96 -28.06 -0.74
N GLY A 921 -24.18 -27.21 -1.44
CA GLY A 921 -24.22 -27.04 -2.89
C GLY A 921 -23.54 -28.14 -3.71
N SER A 922 -22.97 -29.18 -3.09
CA SER A 922 -22.24 -30.23 -3.80
C SER A 922 -23.19 -31.10 -4.66
N PRO A 923 -22.95 -31.24 -5.98
CA PRO A 923 -23.82 -32.01 -6.86
C PRO A 923 -23.58 -33.53 -6.82
N THR A 924 -22.67 -34.01 -5.97
CA THR A 924 -22.26 -35.43 -5.87
C THR A 924 -22.30 -35.97 -4.45
N TYR A 925 -21.81 -35.19 -3.47
CA TYR A 925 -21.76 -35.59 -2.07
C TYR A 925 -22.34 -34.50 -1.14
N PRO A 926 -23.58 -34.02 -1.38
CA PRO A 926 -24.17 -32.96 -0.57
C PRO A 926 -24.39 -33.38 0.88
N ILE A 927 -24.11 -32.49 1.83
CA ILE A 927 -24.57 -32.64 3.22
C ILE A 927 -26.02 -32.14 3.34
N PRO A 928 -26.79 -32.60 4.35
CA PRO A 928 -28.16 -32.14 4.54
C PRO A 928 -28.21 -30.63 4.85
N PRO A 929 -29.11 -29.83 4.24
CA PRO A 929 -29.22 -28.38 4.49
C PRO A 929 -29.42 -28.02 5.97
N GLU A 930 -30.08 -28.87 6.75
CA GLU A 930 -30.24 -28.72 8.21
C GLU A 930 -28.92 -28.80 9.01
N SER A 931 -27.79 -29.06 8.37
CA SER A 931 -26.46 -28.92 8.99
C SER A 931 -26.09 -27.44 9.20
N TRP A 932 -26.54 -26.54 8.32
CA TRP A 932 -26.39 -25.08 8.48
C TRP A 932 -27.05 -24.56 9.77
N ASP A 933 -28.14 -25.21 10.17
CA ASP A 933 -28.95 -24.86 11.33
C ASP A 933 -28.31 -25.27 12.67
N LYS A 934 -27.24 -26.06 12.63
CA LYS A 934 -26.51 -26.54 13.82
C LYS A 934 -25.32 -25.67 14.20
N ILE A 935 -24.86 -24.81 13.29
CA ILE A 935 -23.79 -23.84 13.56
C ILE A 935 -24.31 -22.88 14.64
N TYR A 936 -23.71 -22.94 15.82
CA TYR A 936 -23.96 -22.00 16.91
C TYR A 936 -23.56 -20.60 16.49
N ARG A 937 -24.40 -19.62 16.79
CA ARG A 937 -24.21 -18.22 16.39
C ARG A 937 -24.22 -17.37 17.66
N PRO A 938 -23.05 -17.13 18.30
CA PRO A 938 -22.95 -16.15 19.38
C PRO A 938 -23.39 -14.78 18.87
N VAL A 939 -23.92 -13.91 19.73
CA VAL A 939 -24.35 -12.56 19.36
C VAL A 939 -23.73 -11.55 20.32
N HIS A 940 -23.03 -10.57 19.77
CA HIS A 940 -22.48 -9.42 20.48
C HIS A 940 -23.37 -8.21 20.19
N ASP A 941 -24.15 -7.78 21.19
CA ASP A 941 -25.20 -6.75 21.11
C ASP A 941 -26.19 -6.90 19.94
N THR A 942 -25.78 -6.55 18.72
CA THR A 942 -26.62 -6.46 17.50
C THR A 942 -26.18 -7.36 16.35
N TYR A 943 -25.03 -8.04 16.43
CA TYR A 943 -24.49 -8.87 15.33
C TYR A 943 -24.03 -10.26 15.81
N ILE A 944 -24.07 -11.25 14.93
CA ILE A 944 -23.48 -12.57 15.15
C ILE A 944 -21.96 -12.41 15.19
N SER A 945 -21.30 -12.88 16.24
CA SER A 945 -19.85 -12.69 16.39
C SER A 945 -19.08 -13.96 16.70
N LEU A 946 -17.80 -13.96 16.32
CA LEU A 946 -16.80 -14.86 16.87
C LEU A 946 -16.33 -14.27 18.22
N PRO A 947 -16.31 -15.02 19.34
CA PRO A 947 -15.95 -14.45 20.66
C PRO A 947 -14.54 -13.86 20.78
N GLN A 948 -13.66 -14.18 19.83
CA GLN A 948 -12.31 -13.63 19.69
C GLN A 948 -12.27 -12.28 18.96
N GLU A 949 -13.35 -11.93 18.23
CA GLU A 949 -13.55 -10.72 17.41
C GLU A 949 -12.43 -10.46 16.38
N THR A 950 -11.87 -11.55 15.85
CA THR A 950 -10.91 -11.62 14.74
C THR A 950 -11.60 -11.37 13.40
N LEU A 951 -11.07 -10.50 12.52
CA LEU A 951 -11.83 -9.98 11.39
C LEU A 951 -11.94 -10.90 10.15
N PHE A 952 -10.94 -11.74 9.85
CA PHE A 952 -10.93 -12.54 8.60
C PHE A 952 -12.14 -13.47 8.44
N VAL A 953 -12.74 -13.93 9.55
CA VAL A 953 -13.90 -14.85 9.53
C VAL A 953 -15.16 -14.22 8.94
N TYR A 954 -15.24 -12.89 8.96
CA TYR A 954 -16.29 -12.12 8.29
C TYR A 954 -15.92 -11.80 6.83
N GLN A 955 -14.62 -11.79 6.50
CA GLN A 955 -14.07 -11.37 5.21
C GLN A 955 -14.08 -12.54 4.19
N TYR A 956 -13.39 -13.64 4.48
CA TYR A 956 -13.18 -14.73 3.50
C TYR A 956 -14.48 -15.30 2.89
N PRO A 957 -15.60 -15.48 3.62
CA PRO A 957 -16.85 -15.93 3.00
C PRO A 957 -17.47 -14.92 2.02
N ASN A 958 -17.27 -13.61 2.25
CA ASN A 958 -17.78 -12.53 1.40
C ASN A 958 -16.94 -12.31 0.13
N ILE A 959 -15.79 -12.98 -0.02
CA ILE A 959 -14.99 -12.95 -1.27
C ILE A 959 -15.74 -13.65 -2.41
N TRP A 960 -16.25 -14.85 -2.17
CA TRP A 960 -16.85 -15.74 -3.20
C TRP A 960 -18.36 -15.93 -3.04
N VAL A 961 -19.00 -15.29 -2.07
CA VAL A 961 -20.45 -15.36 -1.85
C VAL A 961 -21.00 -13.97 -1.61
N ASP A 962 -21.78 -13.47 -2.58
CA ASP A 962 -22.47 -12.20 -2.40
C ASP A 962 -23.60 -12.30 -1.37
N PHE A 963 -23.32 -11.94 -0.12
CA PHE A 963 -24.34 -11.86 0.93
C PHE A 963 -25.17 -10.57 0.87
N ARG A 964 -24.90 -9.61 -0.03
CA ARG A 964 -25.73 -8.41 -0.21
C ARG A 964 -27.14 -8.84 -0.62
N ASN A 965 -28.15 -8.31 0.06
CA ASN A 965 -29.57 -8.63 -0.14
C ASN A 965 -29.95 -10.13 0.07
N LYS A 966 -29.08 -10.97 0.64
CA LYS A 966 -29.39 -12.36 1.02
C LYS A 966 -29.56 -12.49 2.53
N GLU A 967 -30.69 -13.01 3.00
CA GLU A 967 -31.01 -13.17 4.42
C GLU A 967 -31.45 -14.62 4.68
N ASP A 968 -30.91 -15.24 5.73
CA ASP A 968 -31.41 -16.53 6.23
C ASP A 968 -32.28 -16.31 7.49
N LYS A 969 -32.59 -17.38 8.24
CA LYS A 969 -33.39 -17.26 9.48
C LYS A 969 -32.63 -16.66 10.68
N TYR A 970 -31.36 -16.30 10.52
CA TYR A 970 -30.46 -15.78 11.56
C TYR A 970 -29.98 -14.36 11.24
N ALA A 971 -29.50 -14.10 10.02
CA ALA A 971 -28.96 -12.81 9.61
C ALA A 971 -28.87 -12.60 8.08
N ASN A 972 -28.65 -11.35 7.69
CA ASN A 972 -27.89 -11.02 6.48
C ASN A 972 -26.40 -10.91 6.86
N TYR A 973 -25.54 -11.76 6.28
CA TYR A 973 -24.14 -11.86 6.70
C TYR A 973 -23.24 -10.72 6.20
N PHE A 974 -23.66 -9.96 5.18
CA PHE A 974 -22.95 -8.77 4.71
C PHE A 974 -23.09 -7.62 5.72
N ASN A 975 -24.34 -7.30 6.11
CA ASN A 975 -24.64 -6.34 7.17
C ASN A 975 -23.99 -6.76 8.51
N ASN A 976 -23.92 -8.06 8.77
CA ASN A 976 -23.26 -8.60 9.95
C ASN A 976 -21.73 -8.32 9.94
N ALA A 977 -21.09 -8.51 8.78
CA ALA A 977 -19.68 -8.19 8.58
C ALA A 977 -19.40 -6.68 8.64
N GLU A 978 -20.33 -5.83 8.17
CA GLU A 978 -20.23 -4.37 8.35
C GLU A 978 -20.24 -3.97 9.83
N VAL A 979 -21.17 -4.50 10.63
CA VAL A 979 -21.21 -4.20 12.07
C VAL A 979 -19.95 -4.70 12.79
N ALA A 980 -19.49 -5.92 12.48
CA ALA A 980 -18.23 -6.46 13.02
C ALA A 980 -17.01 -5.61 12.64
N THR A 981 -16.94 -5.14 11.39
CA THR A 981 -15.88 -4.26 10.89
C THR A 981 -15.88 -2.91 11.62
N ARG A 982 -17.04 -2.27 11.75
CA ARG A 982 -17.18 -1.00 12.48
C ARG A 982 -16.89 -1.15 13.97
N TYR A 983 -17.19 -2.31 14.55
CA TYR A 983 -16.80 -2.64 15.93
C TYR A 983 -15.28 -2.81 16.07
N ASN A 984 -14.61 -3.48 15.12
CA ASN A 984 -13.16 -3.66 15.11
C ASN A 984 -12.42 -2.30 15.07
N TRP A 985 -12.83 -1.40 14.19
CA TRP A 985 -12.35 -0.01 14.14
C TRP A 985 -12.63 0.76 15.43
N LEU A 986 -13.86 0.68 15.95
CA LEU A 986 -14.23 1.39 17.18
C LEU A 986 -13.40 0.90 18.39
N PHE A 987 -13.09 -0.38 18.44
CA PHE A 987 -12.26 -0.98 19.48
C PHE A 987 -10.83 -0.44 19.45
N THR A 988 -10.13 -0.51 18.31
CA THR A 988 -8.76 0.05 18.19
C THR A 988 -8.75 1.56 18.43
N PHE A 989 -9.73 2.29 17.88
CA PHE A 989 -9.89 3.72 18.13
C PHE A 989 -10.02 4.03 19.62
N MET A 990 -10.84 3.29 20.37
CA MET A 990 -10.97 3.49 21.83
C MET A 990 -9.70 3.12 22.60
N LYS A 991 -8.89 2.19 22.09
CA LYS A 991 -7.61 1.73 22.67
C LYS A 991 -6.37 2.52 22.23
N ARG A 992 -6.48 3.52 21.35
CA ARG A 992 -5.35 4.34 20.83
C ARG A 992 -4.60 5.21 21.86
N PHE A 993 -5.02 5.17 23.13
CA PHE A 993 -4.30 5.79 24.24
C PHE A 993 -3.60 4.75 25.14
N ASP A 994 -3.84 3.45 24.88
CA ASP A 994 -3.25 2.30 25.56
C ASP A 994 -2.15 1.62 24.71
N TYR A 995 -2.12 1.88 23.39
CA TYR A 995 -1.13 1.37 22.42
C TYR A 995 -0.76 2.45 21.40
N GLU A 996 0.53 2.63 21.15
CA GLU A 996 1.08 3.59 20.17
C GLU A 996 0.81 3.19 18.71
N THR A 997 0.64 1.89 18.44
CA THR A 997 0.38 1.37 17.09
C THR A 997 -1.00 1.78 16.56
N TYR A 998 -1.99 1.93 17.44
CA TYR A 998 -3.39 2.18 17.05
C TYR A 998 -3.65 3.68 16.84
N ASP A 999 -4.45 4.02 15.84
CA ASP A 999 -4.84 5.42 15.58
C ASP A 999 -6.26 5.52 14.98
N VAL A 1000 -6.69 6.72 14.58
CA VAL A 1000 -8.00 6.93 13.91
C VAL A 1000 -8.08 6.22 12.57
N ASP A 1001 -6.95 6.17 11.88
CA ASP A 1001 -6.70 5.62 10.54
C ASP A 1001 -5.72 4.43 10.58
N ILE A 1002 -5.41 3.89 11.77
CA ILE A 1002 -4.59 2.68 11.89
C ILE A 1002 -5.32 1.66 12.78
N TRP A 1003 -5.94 0.70 12.10
CA TRP A 1003 -6.82 -0.32 12.66
C TRP A 1003 -6.76 -1.61 11.81
N GLY A 1004 -7.41 -2.67 12.30
CA GLY A 1004 -7.42 -3.99 11.67
C GLY A 1004 -6.86 -5.06 12.60
N LEU A 1005 -7.71 -5.57 13.51
CA LEU A 1005 -7.37 -6.71 14.38
C LEU A 1005 -7.88 -8.01 13.76
N SER A 1006 -6.95 -8.80 13.22
CA SER A 1006 -7.20 -10.13 12.65
C SER A 1006 -6.02 -11.06 12.88
N ALA A 1007 -6.10 -12.29 12.37
CA ALA A 1007 -5.03 -13.27 12.52
C ALA A 1007 -3.83 -12.93 11.63
N CYS A 1008 -2.67 -12.73 12.25
CA CYS A 1008 -1.42 -12.42 11.55
C CYS A 1008 -0.22 -12.89 12.39
N ASP A 1009 0.98 -12.80 11.80
CA ASP A 1009 2.21 -12.88 12.58
C ASP A 1009 2.39 -11.65 13.48
N GLY A 1010 3.04 -11.85 14.62
CA GLY A 1010 3.26 -10.82 15.63
C GLY A 1010 4.59 -10.98 16.37
N PRO A 1011 4.87 -10.11 17.37
CA PRO A 1011 6.15 -10.09 18.10
C PRO A 1011 6.52 -11.42 18.79
N ASN A 1012 5.51 -12.22 19.14
CA ASN A 1012 5.65 -13.54 19.78
C ASN A 1012 5.27 -14.70 18.84
N GLY A 1013 5.29 -14.46 17.52
CA GLY A 1013 4.75 -15.35 16.50
C GLY A 1013 3.25 -15.12 16.23
N TYR A 1014 2.66 -16.01 15.43
CA TYR A 1014 1.27 -15.98 15.00
C TYR A 1014 0.25 -15.95 16.16
N LYS A 1015 -0.71 -15.04 16.09
CA LYS A 1015 -1.91 -14.99 16.96
C LYS A 1015 -3.13 -14.60 16.13
N ALA A 1016 -4.27 -15.23 16.41
CA ALA A 1016 -5.58 -14.78 15.94
C ALA A 1016 -6.03 -13.54 16.72
N TYR A 1017 -5.44 -12.37 16.46
CA TYR A 1017 -5.82 -11.13 17.16
C TYR A 1017 -7.27 -10.74 16.83
N GLY A 1018 -7.89 -9.95 17.71
CA GLY A 1018 -9.24 -9.47 17.50
C GLY A 1018 -9.68 -8.43 18.54
N ALA A 1019 -10.82 -7.81 18.29
CA ALA A 1019 -11.39 -6.70 19.07
C ALA A 1019 -12.01 -7.14 20.42
N SER A 1020 -11.23 -7.84 21.23
CA SER A 1020 -11.62 -8.35 22.55
C SER A 1020 -10.46 -8.18 23.53
N GLU A 1021 -10.72 -7.75 24.77
CA GLU A 1021 -9.72 -7.26 25.73
C GLU A 1021 -8.51 -8.19 25.93
N ASP A 1022 -8.74 -9.51 26.08
CA ASP A 1022 -7.65 -10.49 26.24
C ASP A 1022 -6.99 -10.91 24.90
N ASN A 1023 -7.55 -10.47 23.76
CA ASN A 1023 -7.18 -10.94 22.41
C ASN A 1023 -6.48 -9.91 21.50
N HIS A 1024 -6.35 -8.65 21.90
CA HIS A 1024 -5.49 -7.68 21.19
C HIS A 1024 -4.01 -7.75 21.68
N GLY A 1025 -3.24 -6.67 21.46
CA GLY A 1025 -1.87 -6.55 21.97
C GLY A 1025 -0.95 -5.57 21.21
N GLY A 1026 -1.50 -4.46 20.68
CA GLY A 1026 -0.77 -3.48 19.86
C GLY A 1026 -0.62 -3.89 18.39
N THR A 1027 -0.56 -5.18 18.07
CA THR A 1027 -0.37 -5.63 16.67
C THR A 1027 -1.56 -5.26 15.79
N ILE A 1028 -1.27 -4.74 14.60
CA ILE A 1028 -2.20 -4.51 13.49
C ILE A 1028 -1.88 -5.48 12.35
N ALA A 1029 -2.93 -5.98 11.70
CA ALA A 1029 -2.86 -6.72 10.44
C ALA A 1029 -3.36 -5.81 9.30
N PRO A 1030 -2.49 -5.24 8.44
CA PRO A 1030 -2.90 -4.32 7.38
C PRO A 1030 -4.00 -4.88 6.47
N TYR A 1031 -3.94 -6.17 6.13
CA TYR A 1031 -4.97 -6.80 5.30
C TYR A 1031 -6.37 -6.68 5.90
N ALA A 1032 -6.50 -6.68 7.23
CA ALA A 1032 -7.79 -6.72 7.90
C ALA A 1032 -8.59 -5.43 7.68
N SER A 1033 -7.95 -4.26 7.76
CA SER A 1033 -8.63 -2.99 7.46
C SER A 1033 -8.79 -2.77 5.96
N ILE A 1034 -7.85 -3.22 5.13
CA ILE A 1034 -7.90 -3.07 3.66
C ILE A 1034 -9.01 -3.96 3.05
N ALA A 1035 -9.02 -5.25 3.35
CA ALA A 1035 -9.99 -6.21 2.81
C ALA A 1035 -11.42 -5.99 3.35
N SER A 1036 -11.60 -5.16 4.38
CA SER A 1036 -12.92 -4.69 4.83
C SER A 1036 -13.56 -3.62 3.93
N ILE A 1037 -12.91 -3.22 2.83
CA ILE A 1037 -13.34 -2.13 1.95
C ILE A 1037 -14.77 -2.29 1.41
N VAL A 1038 -15.22 -3.51 1.09
CA VAL A 1038 -16.59 -3.75 0.62
C VAL A 1038 -17.65 -3.41 1.68
N PHE A 1039 -17.30 -3.43 2.96
CA PHE A 1039 -18.20 -3.10 4.07
C PHE A 1039 -18.05 -1.64 4.52
N THR A 1040 -16.82 -1.13 4.58
CA THR A 1040 -16.52 0.21 5.11
C THR A 1040 -15.51 0.99 4.25
N PRO A 1041 -15.87 1.40 3.02
CA PRO A 1041 -14.95 2.04 2.08
C PRO A 1041 -14.15 3.19 2.71
N ASP A 1042 -14.85 4.13 3.35
CA ASP A 1042 -14.26 5.31 4.00
C ASP A 1042 -13.18 4.96 5.03
N LEU A 1043 -13.40 3.91 5.84
CA LEU A 1043 -12.48 3.49 6.90
C LEU A 1043 -11.29 2.70 6.36
N SER A 1044 -11.51 1.93 5.29
CA SER A 1044 -10.48 1.11 4.64
C SER A 1044 -9.55 1.95 3.77
N ILE A 1045 -10.09 2.91 2.99
CA ILE A 1045 -9.30 3.87 2.21
C ILE A 1045 -8.50 4.78 3.15
N SER A 1046 -9.13 5.28 4.23
CA SER A 1046 -8.41 6.02 5.28
C SER A 1046 -7.29 5.18 5.91
N ALA A 1047 -7.46 3.86 6.05
CA ALA A 1047 -6.43 2.99 6.60
C ALA A 1047 -5.24 2.78 5.67
N VAL A 1048 -5.48 2.57 4.37
CA VAL A 1048 -4.41 2.50 3.36
C VAL A 1048 -3.54 3.76 3.45
N ARG A 1049 -4.17 4.94 3.49
CA ARG A 1049 -3.44 6.23 3.58
C ARG A 1049 -2.74 6.41 4.93
N GLY A 1050 -3.43 6.29 6.05
CA GLY A 1050 -2.83 6.50 7.38
C GLY A 1050 -1.65 5.55 7.67
N MET A 1051 -1.75 4.30 7.24
CA MET A 1051 -0.63 3.34 7.33
C MET A 1051 0.56 3.75 6.45
N LEU A 1052 0.33 4.21 5.22
CA LEU A 1052 1.39 4.73 4.32
C LEU A 1052 2.01 6.02 4.85
N GLU A 1053 1.21 7.02 5.26
CA GLU A 1053 1.68 8.32 5.76
C GLU A 1053 2.54 8.18 7.03
N LYS A 1054 2.17 7.28 7.95
CA LYS A 1054 2.83 7.15 9.26
C LYS A 1054 4.01 6.17 9.25
N TYR A 1055 3.91 5.07 8.50
CA TYR A 1055 4.88 3.96 8.56
C TYR A 1055 5.24 3.33 7.19
N GLY A 1056 4.69 3.84 6.08
CA GLY A 1056 4.80 3.25 4.74
C GLY A 1056 6.21 2.75 4.38
N PRO A 1057 7.28 3.55 4.52
CA PRO A 1057 8.63 3.17 4.14
C PRO A 1057 9.21 1.90 4.82
N ILE A 1058 8.54 1.37 5.86
CA ILE A 1058 8.95 0.16 6.57
C ILE A 1058 7.87 -0.92 6.67
N ILE A 1059 6.60 -0.63 6.30
CA ILE A 1059 5.51 -1.63 6.24
C ILE A 1059 5.01 -1.92 4.82
N TRP A 1060 5.50 -1.17 3.83
CA TRP A 1060 5.32 -1.41 2.40
C TRP A 1060 6.54 -2.15 1.81
N GLY A 1061 6.35 -2.89 0.72
CA GLY A 1061 7.44 -3.57 0.03
C GLY A 1061 7.01 -4.40 -1.17
N LYS A 1062 7.68 -5.55 -1.36
CA LYS A 1062 7.60 -6.39 -2.58
C LYS A 1062 6.17 -6.75 -3.02
N TYR A 1063 5.27 -7.02 -2.07
CA TYR A 1063 3.88 -7.42 -2.34
C TYR A 1063 2.84 -6.53 -1.64
N GLY A 1064 3.17 -5.24 -1.49
CA GLY A 1064 2.30 -4.25 -0.85
C GLY A 1064 2.58 -4.18 0.65
N PHE A 1065 1.54 -4.27 1.48
CA PHE A 1065 1.70 -4.26 2.94
C PHE A 1065 2.17 -5.60 3.51
N VAL A 1066 3.00 -5.56 4.55
CA VAL A 1066 3.42 -6.73 5.35
C VAL A 1066 2.24 -7.37 6.11
N SER A 1067 2.38 -8.65 6.51
CA SER A 1067 1.33 -9.37 7.27
C SER A 1067 0.92 -8.69 8.59
N GLY A 1068 1.86 -8.03 9.28
CA GLY A 1068 1.56 -7.30 10.50
C GLY A 1068 2.70 -6.40 11.00
N PHE A 1069 2.36 -5.46 11.88
CA PHE A 1069 3.30 -4.59 12.59
C PHE A 1069 2.79 -4.20 13.99
N ASN A 1070 3.70 -3.77 14.87
CA ASN A 1070 3.45 -3.41 16.26
C ASN A 1070 4.57 -2.44 16.73
N THR A 1071 4.26 -1.16 16.91
CA THR A 1071 5.24 -0.14 17.33
C THR A 1071 5.65 -0.29 18.79
N ASP A 1072 4.68 -0.62 19.65
CA ASP A 1072 4.87 -0.83 21.09
C ASP A 1072 5.92 -1.93 21.38
N ALA A 1073 5.95 -2.97 20.54
CA ALA A 1073 6.93 -4.05 20.57
C ALA A 1073 8.12 -3.85 19.61
N ASN A 1074 8.19 -2.70 18.92
CA ASN A 1074 9.16 -2.37 17.87
C ASN A 1074 9.35 -3.50 16.84
N TRP A 1075 8.23 -4.03 16.34
CA TRP A 1075 8.19 -5.20 15.48
C TRP A 1075 7.43 -4.94 14.18
N VAL A 1076 7.93 -5.54 13.10
CA VAL A 1076 7.33 -5.55 11.76
C VAL A 1076 7.61 -6.93 11.17
N SER A 1077 6.64 -7.55 10.51
CA SER A 1077 6.85 -8.80 9.77
C SER A 1077 7.83 -8.57 8.61
N ASP A 1078 8.82 -9.46 8.42
CA ASP A 1078 9.62 -9.51 7.19
C ASP A 1078 9.04 -10.47 6.13
N GLU A 1079 7.75 -10.82 6.30
CA GLU A 1079 7.01 -11.78 5.50
C GLU A 1079 5.65 -11.28 5.02
N PHE A 1080 5.32 -11.67 3.79
CA PHE A 1080 3.99 -11.61 3.19
C PHE A 1080 3.39 -13.02 3.21
N VAL A 1081 2.11 -13.14 3.54
CA VAL A 1081 1.39 -14.41 3.71
C VAL A 1081 0.29 -14.49 2.64
N GLY A 1082 0.14 -15.65 2.00
CA GLY A 1082 -0.68 -15.83 0.80
C GLY A 1082 -2.20 -15.69 1.02
N ILE A 1083 -2.70 -15.85 2.25
CA ILE A 1083 -4.11 -15.60 2.58
C ILE A 1083 -4.36 -14.12 2.93
N ASP A 1084 -3.39 -13.45 3.56
CA ASP A 1084 -3.45 -12.01 3.88
C ASP A 1084 -3.49 -11.15 2.60
N VAL A 1085 -2.53 -11.35 1.69
CA VAL A 1085 -2.50 -10.63 0.40
C VAL A 1085 -3.62 -11.10 -0.55
N GLY A 1086 -4.18 -12.29 -0.30
CA GLY A 1086 -5.34 -12.82 -1.00
C GLY A 1086 -6.64 -12.12 -0.63
N ASP A 1087 -6.85 -11.85 0.66
CA ASP A 1087 -7.99 -11.07 1.15
C ASP A 1087 -7.92 -9.63 0.61
N ILE A 1088 -6.71 -9.02 0.60
CA ILE A 1088 -6.47 -7.71 -0.02
C ILE A 1088 -6.92 -7.70 -1.48
N ILE A 1089 -6.29 -8.51 -2.35
CA ILE A 1089 -6.52 -8.39 -3.81
C ILE A 1089 -8.00 -8.66 -4.18
N LEU A 1090 -8.62 -9.69 -3.59
CA LEU A 1090 -9.96 -10.11 -4.00
C LEU A 1090 -11.06 -9.19 -3.43
N MET A 1091 -10.87 -8.62 -2.23
CA MET A 1091 -11.84 -7.67 -1.68
C MET A 1091 -11.69 -6.26 -2.26
N LEU A 1092 -10.49 -5.87 -2.71
CA LEU A 1092 -10.29 -4.66 -3.51
C LEU A 1092 -11.02 -4.76 -4.86
N GLU A 1093 -10.84 -5.86 -5.61
CA GLU A 1093 -11.53 -6.06 -6.89
C GLU A 1093 -13.06 -6.17 -6.72
N ASN A 1094 -13.52 -6.82 -5.64
CA ASN A 1094 -14.94 -6.90 -5.31
C ASN A 1094 -15.57 -5.54 -4.94
N TYR A 1095 -14.77 -4.58 -4.50
CA TYR A 1095 -15.18 -3.18 -4.33
C TYR A 1095 -15.10 -2.38 -5.63
N ARG A 1096 -14.01 -2.52 -6.41
CA ARG A 1096 -13.77 -1.77 -7.65
C ARG A 1096 -14.79 -2.14 -8.75
N ILE A 1097 -14.96 -3.43 -9.06
CA ILE A 1097 -15.86 -3.90 -10.13
C ILE A 1097 -16.77 -5.07 -9.75
N GLY A 1098 -16.54 -5.75 -8.64
CA GLY A 1098 -17.38 -6.87 -8.20
C GLY A 1098 -17.11 -8.20 -8.91
N LEU A 1099 -15.90 -8.41 -9.45
CA LEU A 1099 -15.57 -9.48 -10.41
C LEU A 1099 -15.89 -10.91 -9.91
N ILE A 1100 -15.84 -11.16 -8.59
CA ILE A 1100 -15.90 -12.52 -8.01
C ILE A 1100 -17.34 -12.89 -7.54
N LEU A 1101 -18.32 -11.98 -7.62
CA LEU A 1101 -19.61 -12.05 -6.91
C LEU A 1101 -20.87 -12.43 -7.73
#